data_AF-A0A087SCL2-F1
#
_entry.id   AF-A0A087SCL2-F1
#
_cell.length_a   1.000
_cell.length_b   1.000
_cell.length_c   1.000
_cell.angle_alpha   90.00
_cell.angle_beta   90.00
_cell.angle_gamma   90.00
#
_symmetry.space_group_name_H-M   'P 1'
#
loop_
_entity.id
_entity.type
_entity.pdbx_description
1 polymer ?
#
loop_
_entity_poly.entity_id
_entity_poly.type
_entity_poly.pdbx_seq_one_letter_code
_entity_poly.pdbx_strand_id
1 'polypeptide(L)'
;MTKAREGKGVASPHKSIGRASASGDEAPSSVKRLSLTRWLSQSSQKALPEKESSSSDFYKEWGITKEKEAELLQDFRRQVEQDVGRLRPFFDDFYLRRFLRARGHDLSKAKAMFLAHLKFRKDYGVDTVLEDFDFQERDAVLSIYPQGYHKTDKEGRPVYIQHLGQVNLKTLTDITTEERMLKYHVQEYERCLKYIFPACSKVAGHQVNTTFAILDVKGVGLKHLTGETRRILSEIVEIDSNNYPETLGKTLIINAPSMFAVLFKAVKPMLDARTQAKIKVCSSSYLSELRKYVDDENIPSYLGGKSKGSLVDDVGPWQQPQLIAEINAEVAARDGLPPPPGPVSAASVEAPAAAPEPKVPSEDMVAAEVPAPEASEEGGLTMGEEVSSTTTYQVTSAFAGQSGGEFLRKESFYMDAEDYYDASSRRGSMTSYVSGDESTYSSPRMGFASEAGSPLVRLGTDGPGGAIPTVHEGEVLPDVLARPSVSIGSRIQEDGLQELAGRDSEGQDLVLKAGLQIPILARVRALEQRFPDVEKGLRRQLSSGDNLPSRSIGTGTLLSRVVALERAMDTLLVAQDTPAVEVVQGFLDRIHAQNASLGAFITVLDKSALERAEQIDAEAREGRPLGPLAGVPFAVKDNICAKGVQTSAGSLLLRGHLPAYDATAVARLQAAGAILVGKTNLDQFGMGSTNENSGYGPVRNPWDARRVPGGSSGGSAAAVAAGLVPAALGSDTGGSIRQPASFCGVVGVKPTYGRVSRSGLVAYASSLDCLGVLAGSAADAAEMLAVMSGHDDLDATSSHREVGDLRPADPAPSDARPLAGRRVGVIAETVGEGVDASVVEALQASAAHLESLGATVEQVHLPSFASGLPAYYVIALSEASSNLSRYDGVRYGQRAQREELREMMRASRHGGLGAEVQRRILMGTYALSAGYYDAFYLRAQQVRTLVTRELQQALRRCDVLLSPAAPTPAYELGQISEDPLAMYKGDMMTVNINLAGLPAVTVPCGWAAAGGEGGANTQAPLPIGMQLIGRPFSEASLLQLAHVFELTNPERARHTLPDAGR
;
A
#
# COMPACT_ATOMS: atom_id res chain seq x y z
N MET A 1 -23.85 -30.94 43.43
CA MET A 1 -24.79 -31.83 44.16
C MET A 1 -26.01 -31.01 44.59
N THR A 2 -27.22 -31.60 44.52
CA THR A 2 -28.46 -31.28 45.31
C THR A 2 -28.71 -29.84 45.79
N LYS A 3 -29.68 -29.11 45.21
CA LYS A 3 -31.14 -29.09 45.53
C LYS A 3 -31.56 -28.13 46.67
N ALA A 4 -32.33 -27.10 46.29
CA ALA A 4 -33.68 -26.73 46.80
C ALA A 4 -33.82 -26.23 48.28
N ARG A 5 -34.86 -25.50 48.73
CA ARG A 5 -36.21 -25.18 48.20
C ARG A 5 -36.91 -24.08 49.04
N GLU A 6 -37.91 -23.36 48.48
CA GLU A 6 -39.13 -22.72 49.12
C GLU A 6 -39.04 -21.89 50.45
N GLY A 7 -39.86 -20.86 50.75
CA GLY A 7 -40.91 -20.13 50.02
C GLY A 7 -42.04 -19.53 50.93
N LYS A 8 -42.58 -18.33 50.58
CA LYS A 8 -43.80 -17.63 51.14
C LYS A 8 -43.64 -17.07 52.59
N GLY A 9 -44.33 -16.02 53.09
CA GLY A 9 -45.33 -15.00 52.64
C GLY A 9 -45.74 -14.15 53.88
N VAL A 10 -46.35 -12.94 53.88
CA VAL A 10 -47.77 -12.61 53.60
C VAL A 10 -48.10 -11.14 54.05
N ALA A 11 -48.95 -10.43 53.29
CA ALA A 11 -49.88 -9.29 53.61
C ALA A 11 -49.44 -7.87 54.10
N SER A 12 -50.22 -6.88 53.63
CA SER A 12 -50.27 -5.43 53.98
C SER A 12 -51.47 -5.10 54.92
N PRO A 13 -51.78 -3.83 55.33
CA PRO A 13 -52.61 -2.92 54.48
C PRO A 13 -52.61 -1.37 54.72
N HIS A 14 -53.23 -0.61 53.79
CA HIS A 14 -54.03 0.65 53.98
C HIS A 14 -53.35 2.02 54.32
N LYS A 15 -53.88 3.24 53.98
CA LYS A 15 -54.91 3.77 53.01
C LYS A 15 -54.92 5.33 52.96
N SER A 16 -55.71 5.93 52.04
CA SER A 16 -56.12 7.37 51.83
C SER A 16 -55.49 8.03 50.57
N ILE A 17 -56.16 8.67 49.58
CA ILE A 17 -57.50 9.27 49.29
C ILE A 17 -57.64 10.80 49.50
N GLY A 18 -57.83 11.51 48.38
CA GLY A 18 -58.40 12.87 48.24
C GLY A 18 -58.86 13.10 46.79
N ARG A 19 -60.01 13.77 46.53
CA ARG A 19 -60.69 13.80 45.20
C ARG A 19 -61.72 14.94 45.03
N ALA A 20 -61.71 15.65 43.89
CA ALA A 20 -62.80 16.43 43.21
C ALA A 20 -62.18 17.17 41.99
N SER A 21 -62.61 17.17 40.70
CA SER A 21 -63.91 17.29 39.97
C SER A 21 -64.35 18.75 39.69
N ALA A 22 -64.91 19.19 38.54
CA ALA A 22 -65.61 18.50 37.42
C ALA A 22 -65.74 19.36 36.09
N SER A 23 -66.55 18.88 35.12
CA SER A 23 -66.97 19.41 33.78
C SER A 23 -65.98 19.25 32.61
N GLY A 24 -66.33 18.96 31.34
CA GLY A 24 -67.60 18.60 30.67
C GLY A 24 -67.68 19.21 29.24
N ASP A 25 -68.28 18.63 28.19
CA ASP A 25 -68.87 17.30 27.95
C ASP A 25 -69.10 17.03 26.42
N GLU A 26 -69.93 16.04 26.03
CA GLU A 26 -70.43 15.67 24.67
C GLU A 26 -69.57 14.77 23.73
N ALA A 27 -70.26 14.04 22.83
CA ALA A 27 -69.97 12.65 22.39
C ALA A 27 -70.24 12.45 20.85
N PRO A 28 -70.36 11.23 20.21
CA PRO A 28 -70.43 9.86 20.74
C PRO A 28 -69.79 8.67 19.96
N SER A 29 -69.69 7.56 20.70
CA SER A 29 -69.95 6.14 20.32
C SER A 29 -69.19 5.37 19.22
N SER A 30 -68.46 4.35 19.72
CA SER A 30 -68.50 2.92 19.30
C SER A 30 -67.73 2.42 18.06
N VAL A 31 -66.53 1.87 18.31
CA VAL A 31 -66.02 0.69 17.59
C VAL A 31 -65.58 -0.36 18.63
N LYS A 32 -66.06 -1.60 18.47
CA LYS A 32 -65.71 -2.73 19.35
C LYS A 32 -64.24 -3.09 19.18
N ARG A 33 -63.51 -3.35 20.28
CA ARG A 33 -62.21 -4.05 20.23
C ARG A 33 -62.42 -5.46 19.67
N LEU A 34 -62.10 -5.65 18.38
CA LEU A 34 -61.72 -6.97 17.88
C LEU A 34 -60.34 -7.30 18.46
N SER A 35 -60.19 -8.52 19.00
CA SER A 35 -58.94 -8.94 19.64
C SER A 35 -57.82 -9.11 18.61
N LEU A 36 -56.60 -8.70 19.00
CA LEU A 36 -55.35 -8.80 18.22
C LEU A 36 -55.13 -10.21 17.63
N THR A 37 -55.63 -11.24 18.34
CA THR A 37 -55.57 -12.66 17.99
C THR A 37 -56.27 -13.03 16.68
N ARG A 38 -57.23 -12.23 16.18
CA ARG A 38 -57.96 -12.54 14.93
C ARG A 38 -57.38 -11.90 13.68
N TRP A 39 -56.48 -10.91 13.84
CA TRP A 39 -55.75 -10.30 12.71
C TRP A 39 -54.50 -11.11 12.34
N LEU A 40 -53.82 -11.68 13.34
CA LEU A 40 -52.65 -12.55 13.16
C LEU A 40 -52.96 -13.88 12.45
N SER A 41 -54.23 -14.23 12.20
CA SER A 41 -54.62 -15.51 11.58
C SER A 41 -55.05 -15.42 10.10
N GLN A 42 -54.84 -14.28 9.41
CA GLN A 42 -55.25 -14.11 8.01
C GLN A 42 -54.10 -13.84 7.01
N SER A 43 -52.84 -13.76 7.47
CA SER A 43 -51.68 -13.56 6.58
C SER A 43 -50.82 -14.80 6.36
N SER A 44 -51.15 -15.93 6.99
CA SER A 44 -50.41 -17.19 6.80
C SER A 44 -50.99 -18.00 5.64
N GLN A 45 -50.52 -17.73 4.43
CA GLN A 45 -50.27 -18.84 3.51
C GLN A 45 -49.38 -19.85 4.27
N LYS A 46 -49.77 -21.12 4.30
CA LYS A 46 -48.92 -22.16 4.90
C LYS A 46 -47.66 -22.28 4.05
N ALA A 47 -46.56 -21.68 4.50
CA ALA A 47 -45.26 -21.87 3.87
C ALA A 47 -44.98 -23.37 3.76
N LEU A 48 -44.56 -23.82 2.57
CA LEU A 48 -44.11 -25.19 2.39
C LEU A 48 -42.94 -25.47 3.35
N PRO A 49 -42.88 -26.65 3.98
CA PRO A 49 -41.76 -26.98 4.86
C PRO A 49 -40.45 -26.94 4.07
N GLU A 50 -39.39 -26.37 4.65
CA GLU A 50 -38.03 -26.65 4.17
C GLU A 50 -37.81 -28.17 4.28
N LYS A 51 -37.26 -28.80 3.23
CA LYS A 51 -36.74 -30.17 3.32
C LYS A 51 -35.42 -30.11 4.09
N GLU A 52 -35.53 -29.90 5.39
CA GLU A 52 -34.41 -30.04 6.31
C GLU A 52 -33.80 -31.42 6.08
N SER A 53 -32.52 -31.46 5.70
CA SER A 53 -31.76 -32.71 5.74
C SER A 53 -31.90 -33.23 7.16
N SER A 54 -32.44 -34.44 7.33
CA SER A 54 -32.84 -35.00 8.64
C SER A 54 -31.68 -35.30 9.58
N SER A 55 -30.47 -34.83 9.26
CA SER A 55 -29.36 -34.76 10.18
C SER A 55 -29.58 -33.64 11.18
N SER A 56 -29.34 -33.95 12.45
CA SER A 56 -29.16 -32.96 13.52
C SER A 56 -27.97 -32.02 13.31
N ASP A 57 -27.33 -32.06 12.14
CA ASP A 57 -25.96 -31.63 11.95
C ASP A 57 -25.86 -30.30 11.23
N PHE A 58 -26.90 -29.89 10.46
CA PHE A 58 -26.97 -28.54 9.89
C PHE A 58 -26.89 -27.47 10.99
N TYR A 59 -27.81 -27.47 11.95
CA TYR A 59 -27.80 -26.49 13.05
C TYR A 59 -26.56 -26.63 13.97
N LYS A 60 -26.00 -27.84 14.14
CA LYS A 60 -24.73 -28.04 14.87
C LYS A 60 -23.53 -27.40 14.17
N GLU A 61 -23.44 -27.46 12.84
CA GLU A 61 -22.36 -26.84 12.06
C GLU A 61 -22.26 -25.32 12.30
N TRP A 62 -23.40 -24.70 12.65
CA TRP A 62 -23.51 -23.28 12.96
C TRP A 62 -23.49 -22.96 14.46
N GLY A 63 -23.44 -23.97 15.34
CA GLY A 63 -23.47 -23.78 16.79
C GLY A 63 -24.74 -23.13 17.34
N ILE A 64 -25.84 -23.15 16.60
CA ILE A 64 -27.09 -22.43 16.90
C ILE A 64 -28.29 -23.38 16.87
N THR A 65 -29.38 -23.09 17.59
CA THR A 65 -30.63 -23.86 17.46
C THR A 65 -31.61 -23.20 16.47
N LYS A 66 -32.58 -23.97 15.98
CA LYS A 66 -33.64 -23.50 15.07
C LYS A 66 -34.48 -22.38 15.69
N GLU A 67 -34.76 -22.48 16.98
CA GLU A 67 -35.47 -21.47 17.78
C GLU A 67 -34.64 -20.19 17.86
N LYS A 68 -33.32 -20.32 18.07
CA LYS A 68 -32.41 -19.17 18.15
C LYS A 68 -32.24 -18.47 16.79
N GLU A 69 -32.19 -19.19 15.68
CA GLU A 69 -32.24 -18.58 14.34
C GLU A 69 -33.55 -17.81 14.13
N ALA A 70 -34.70 -18.34 14.57
CA ALA A 70 -35.98 -17.66 14.46
C ALA A 70 -36.08 -16.38 15.31
N GLU A 71 -35.52 -16.39 16.54
CA GLU A 71 -35.38 -15.18 17.36
C GLU A 71 -34.52 -14.11 16.66
N LEU A 72 -33.32 -14.49 16.21
CA LEU A 72 -32.41 -13.57 15.53
C LEU A 72 -33.01 -13.01 14.24
N LEU A 73 -33.80 -13.79 13.50
CA LEU A 73 -34.49 -13.33 12.31
C LEU A 73 -35.55 -12.25 12.61
N GLN A 74 -36.30 -12.40 13.71
CA GLN A 74 -37.27 -11.38 14.16
C GLN A 74 -36.57 -10.10 14.65
N ASP A 75 -35.47 -10.23 15.41
CA ASP A 75 -34.67 -9.09 15.84
C ASP A 75 -34.01 -8.38 14.65
N PHE A 76 -33.50 -9.13 13.68
CA PHE A 76 -32.92 -8.62 12.43
C PHE A 76 -33.96 -7.81 11.63
N ARG A 77 -35.15 -8.39 11.37
CA ARG A 77 -36.26 -7.67 10.71
C ARG A 77 -36.59 -6.38 11.44
N ARG A 78 -36.76 -6.43 12.77
CA ARG A 78 -37.11 -5.27 13.60
C ARG A 78 -36.04 -4.16 13.51
N GLN A 79 -34.77 -4.52 13.56
CA GLN A 79 -33.67 -3.55 13.47
C GLN A 79 -33.53 -2.94 12.08
N VAL A 80 -33.84 -3.66 11.01
CA VAL A 80 -33.87 -3.09 9.66
C VAL A 80 -35.07 -2.14 9.51
N GLU A 81 -36.26 -2.57 9.95
CA GLU A 81 -37.48 -1.76 9.84
C GLU A 81 -37.45 -0.46 10.66
N GLN A 82 -36.61 -0.40 11.70
CA GLN A 82 -36.31 0.83 12.43
C GLN A 82 -35.54 1.87 11.60
N ASP A 83 -34.71 1.44 10.65
CA ASP A 83 -33.84 2.33 9.86
C ASP A 83 -34.49 2.74 8.54
N VAL A 84 -35.20 1.83 7.87
CA VAL A 84 -35.77 2.05 6.52
C VAL A 84 -37.29 2.11 6.48
N GLY A 85 -37.96 1.99 7.62
CA GLY A 85 -39.41 1.80 7.70
C GLY A 85 -39.82 0.36 7.37
N ARG A 86 -41.13 0.12 7.30
CA ARG A 86 -41.69 -1.22 7.09
C ARG A 86 -41.20 -1.83 5.77
N LEU A 87 -40.63 -3.04 5.83
CA LEU A 87 -40.17 -3.74 4.63
C LEU A 87 -41.36 -4.17 3.75
N ARG A 88 -41.14 -4.18 2.43
CA ARG A 88 -42.11 -4.75 1.47
C ARG A 88 -42.33 -6.24 1.76
N PRO A 89 -43.53 -6.80 1.49
CA PRO A 89 -43.80 -8.22 1.68
C PRO A 89 -42.86 -9.15 0.88
N PHE A 90 -42.25 -8.66 -0.20
CA PHE A 90 -41.17 -9.31 -0.94
C PHE A 90 -39.99 -9.75 -0.05
N PHE A 91 -39.62 -8.94 0.94
CA PHE A 91 -38.56 -9.26 1.90
C PHE A 91 -39.12 -10.13 3.04
N ASP A 92 -39.56 -11.33 2.68
CA ASP A 92 -40.06 -12.34 3.60
C ASP A 92 -38.94 -12.91 4.49
N ASP A 93 -39.32 -13.78 5.42
CA ASP A 93 -38.41 -14.37 6.41
C ASP A 93 -37.34 -15.25 5.75
N PHE A 94 -37.59 -15.85 4.58
CA PHE A 94 -36.60 -16.62 3.85
C PHE A 94 -35.59 -15.72 3.15
N TYR A 95 -36.06 -14.61 2.56
CA TYR A 95 -35.19 -13.59 1.97
C TYR A 95 -34.22 -13.03 3.02
N LEU A 96 -34.74 -12.62 4.20
CA LEU A 96 -33.91 -12.09 5.28
C LEU A 96 -32.95 -13.15 5.86
N ARG A 97 -33.38 -14.41 6.00
CA ARG A 97 -32.54 -15.48 6.53
C ARG A 97 -31.27 -15.72 5.70
N ARG A 98 -31.29 -15.44 4.39
CA ARG A 98 -30.09 -15.49 3.53
C ARG A 98 -28.97 -14.58 4.06
N PHE A 99 -29.28 -13.32 4.34
CA PHE A 99 -28.31 -12.32 4.83
C PHE A 99 -27.82 -12.64 6.25
N LEU A 100 -28.72 -13.15 7.10
CA LEU A 100 -28.38 -13.59 8.45
C LEU A 100 -27.38 -14.77 8.41
N ARG A 101 -27.65 -15.81 7.60
CA ARG A 101 -26.74 -16.94 7.39
C ARG A 101 -25.41 -16.49 6.75
N ALA A 102 -25.46 -15.64 5.73
CA ALA A 102 -24.28 -15.12 5.03
C ALA A 102 -23.24 -14.43 5.93
N ARG A 103 -23.68 -13.92 7.10
CA ARG A 103 -22.83 -13.23 8.08
C ARG A 103 -22.67 -13.99 9.39
N GLY A 104 -22.95 -15.30 9.40
CA GLY A 104 -22.74 -16.17 10.57
C GLY A 104 -23.69 -15.86 11.73
N HIS A 105 -24.92 -15.44 11.42
CA HIS A 105 -25.96 -15.01 12.37
C HIS A 105 -25.62 -13.75 13.19
N ASP A 106 -24.56 -13.03 12.84
CA ASP A 106 -24.24 -11.71 13.38
C ASP A 106 -25.26 -10.67 12.88
N LEU A 107 -26.11 -10.18 13.79
CA LEU A 107 -27.17 -9.21 13.48
C LEU A 107 -26.63 -7.89 12.91
N SER A 108 -25.52 -7.38 13.45
CA SER A 108 -24.94 -6.09 13.04
C SER A 108 -24.37 -6.18 11.63
N LYS A 109 -23.64 -7.27 11.33
CA LYS A 109 -23.11 -7.52 9.99
C LYS A 109 -24.21 -7.85 8.98
N ALA A 110 -25.22 -8.63 9.36
CA ALA A 110 -26.38 -8.92 8.52
C ALA A 110 -27.19 -7.65 8.19
N LYS A 111 -27.38 -6.76 9.17
CA LYS A 111 -27.99 -5.43 8.97
C LYS A 111 -27.16 -4.55 8.06
N ALA A 112 -25.86 -4.40 8.28
CA ALA A 112 -25.00 -3.62 7.40
C ALA A 112 -25.05 -4.12 5.94
N MET A 113 -24.96 -5.43 5.74
CA MET A 113 -25.04 -6.08 4.43
C MET A 113 -26.41 -5.88 3.77
N PHE A 114 -27.51 -6.03 4.50
CA PHE A 114 -28.86 -5.86 3.95
C PHE A 114 -29.21 -4.40 3.65
N LEU A 115 -28.73 -3.44 4.45
CA LEU A 115 -28.87 -2.00 4.13
C LEU A 115 -28.06 -1.62 2.88
N ALA A 116 -26.86 -2.19 2.70
CA ALA A 116 -26.09 -2.04 1.46
C ALA A 116 -26.83 -2.66 0.26
N HIS A 117 -27.44 -3.83 0.44
CA HIS A 117 -28.29 -4.46 -0.58
C HIS A 117 -29.51 -3.59 -0.95
N LEU A 118 -30.22 -3.01 0.01
CA LEU A 118 -31.33 -2.08 -0.27
C LEU A 118 -30.86 -0.85 -1.06
N LYS A 119 -29.66 -0.33 -0.77
CA LYS A 119 -29.05 0.75 -1.56
C LYS A 119 -28.72 0.29 -2.98
N PHE A 120 -28.08 -0.88 -3.14
CA PHE A 120 -27.81 -1.48 -4.46
C PHE A 120 -29.11 -1.66 -5.27
N ARG A 121 -30.17 -2.22 -4.67
CA ARG A 121 -31.46 -2.40 -5.34
C ARG A 121 -32.03 -1.11 -5.90
N LYS A 122 -31.92 -0.02 -5.14
CA LYS A 122 -32.35 1.31 -5.55
C LYS A 122 -31.47 1.88 -6.67
N ASP A 123 -30.16 1.90 -6.46
CA ASP A 123 -29.22 2.60 -7.35
C ASP A 123 -29.05 1.87 -8.70
N TYR A 124 -29.15 0.54 -8.70
CA TYR A 124 -29.01 -0.31 -9.88
C TYR A 124 -30.36 -0.57 -10.59
N GLY A 125 -31.48 -0.11 -10.03
CA GLY A 125 -32.82 -0.31 -10.59
C GLY A 125 -33.30 -1.76 -10.55
N VAL A 126 -32.84 -2.56 -9.58
CA VAL A 126 -33.15 -4.00 -9.47
C VAL A 126 -34.65 -4.27 -9.34
N ASP A 127 -35.37 -3.37 -8.68
CA ASP A 127 -36.80 -3.53 -8.42
C ASP A 127 -37.71 -3.46 -9.64
N THR A 128 -37.21 -2.91 -10.76
CA THR A 128 -37.94 -2.88 -12.05
C THR A 128 -37.16 -3.57 -13.18
N VAL A 129 -36.12 -4.35 -12.85
CA VAL A 129 -35.23 -4.98 -13.84
C VAL A 129 -35.89 -6.12 -14.63
N LEU A 130 -37.04 -6.63 -14.17
CA LEU A 130 -37.81 -7.64 -14.91
C LEU A 130 -38.81 -7.00 -15.89
N GLU A 131 -39.10 -5.72 -15.68
CA GLU A 131 -40.12 -4.93 -16.37
C GLU A 131 -39.49 -3.97 -17.40
N ASP A 132 -38.41 -3.28 -17.02
CA ASP A 132 -37.82 -2.15 -17.77
C ASP A 132 -36.53 -2.50 -18.55
N PHE A 133 -35.96 -3.69 -18.36
CA PHE A 133 -34.70 -4.10 -19.00
C PHE A 133 -34.92 -5.20 -20.06
N ASP A 134 -34.80 -4.82 -21.32
CA ASP A 134 -34.83 -5.73 -22.47
C ASP A 134 -33.40 -6.09 -22.92
N PHE A 135 -33.08 -7.38 -22.89
CA PHE A 135 -31.78 -7.94 -23.31
C PHE A 135 -31.90 -8.57 -24.71
N GLN A 136 -32.15 -7.71 -25.70
CA GLN A 136 -32.44 -8.08 -27.09
C GLN A 136 -31.39 -9.01 -27.72
N GLU A 137 -30.12 -8.85 -27.34
CA GLU A 137 -29.01 -9.65 -27.83
C GLU A 137 -28.83 -11.00 -27.10
N ARG A 138 -29.74 -11.38 -26.18
CA ARG A 138 -29.69 -12.61 -25.38
C ARG A 138 -29.32 -13.84 -26.19
N ASP A 139 -30.02 -14.10 -27.29
CA ASP A 139 -29.83 -15.36 -28.03
C ASP A 139 -28.49 -15.38 -28.79
N ALA A 140 -28.01 -14.21 -29.22
CA ALA A 140 -26.65 -14.07 -29.77
C ALA A 140 -25.59 -14.30 -28.68
N VAL A 141 -25.77 -13.73 -27.48
CA VAL A 141 -24.91 -13.97 -26.32
C VAL A 141 -24.91 -15.45 -25.93
N LEU A 142 -26.07 -16.10 -25.84
CA LEU A 142 -26.19 -17.51 -25.48
C LEU A 142 -25.59 -18.46 -26.54
N SER A 143 -25.44 -18.02 -27.79
CA SER A 143 -24.75 -18.80 -28.83
C SER A 143 -23.23 -18.90 -28.62
N ILE A 144 -22.62 -17.91 -27.95
CA ILE A 144 -21.17 -17.85 -27.68
C ILE A 144 -20.80 -18.03 -26.20
N TYR A 145 -21.75 -17.81 -25.30
CA TYR A 145 -21.66 -18.10 -23.87
C TYR A 145 -22.93 -18.87 -23.45
N PRO A 146 -23.00 -20.18 -23.75
CA PRO A 146 -24.18 -20.97 -23.41
C PRO A 146 -24.31 -21.12 -21.89
N GLN A 147 -25.32 -20.48 -21.32
CA GLN A 147 -25.69 -20.55 -19.91
C GLN A 147 -27.21 -20.49 -19.73
N GLY A 148 -27.73 -21.10 -18.67
CA GLY A 148 -29.18 -21.12 -18.41
C GLY A 148 -29.62 -22.22 -17.45
N TYR A 149 -30.92 -22.28 -17.16
CA TYR A 149 -31.51 -23.31 -16.31
C TYR A 149 -32.06 -24.48 -17.13
N HIS A 150 -31.87 -25.71 -16.65
CA HIS A 150 -32.36 -26.92 -17.30
C HIS A 150 -32.80 -27.97 -16.27
N LYS A 151 -34.11 -28.10 -16.07
CA LYS A 151 -34.78 -29.06 -15.16
C LYS A 151 -34.31 -28.90 -13.71
N THR A 152 -34.53 -29.93 -12.91
CA THR A 152 -34.20 -29.95 -11.49
C THR A 152 -33.34 -31.17 -11.12
N ASP A 153 -32.62 -31.06 -10.02
CA ASP A 153 -31.98 -32.19 -9.37
C ASP A 153 -32.99 -33.00 -8.52
N LYS A 154 -32.51 -34.07 -7.87
CA LYS A 154 -33.30 -34.97 -6.98
C LYS A 154 -33.78 -34.32 -5.68
N GLU A 155 -33.26 -33.13 -5.36
CA GLU A 155 -33.72 -32.29 -4.26
C GLU A 155 -34.67 -31.18 -4.76
N GLY A 156 -35.07 -31.21 -6.04
CA GLY A 156 -35.95 -30.22 -6.64
C GLY A 156 -35.26 -28.88 -6.93
N ARG A 157 -33.96 -28.74 -6.69
CA ARG A 157 -33.22 -27.51 -7.01
C ARG A 157 -33.17 -27.31 -8.52
N PRO A 158 -33.41 -26.10 -9.05
CA PRO A 158 -33.18 -25.82 -10.46
C PRO A 158 -31.69 -26.05 -10.77
N VAL A 159 -31.42 -26.77 -11.87
CA VAL A 159 -30.06 -27.00 -12.34
C VAL A 159 -29.66 -25.84 -13.24
N TYR A 160 -28.64 -25.09 -12.86
CA TYR A 160 -28.05 -24.01 -13.66
C TYR A 160 -26.78 -24.50 -14.33
N ILE A 161 -26.60 -24.25 -15.62
CA ILE A 161 -25.49 -24.78 -16.42
C ILE A 161 -24.76 -23.62 -17.09
N GLN A 162 -23.42 -23.66 -17.11
CA GLN A 162 -22.57 -22.73 -17.87
C GLN A 162 -21.48 -23.48 -18.64
N HIS A 163 -21.26 -23.14 -19.91
CA HIS A 163 -20.18 -23.69 -20.73
C HIS A 163 -19.00 -22.70 -20.85
N LEU A 164 -18.24 -22.55 -19.77
CA LEU A 164 -17.16 -21.58 -19.63
C LEU A 164 -16.04 -21.72 -20.68
N GLY A 165 -15.83 -22.91 -21.25
CA GLY A 165 -14.80 -23.13 -22.27
C GLY A 165 -15.19 -22.68 -23.68
N GLN A 166 -16.46 -22.38 -23.93
CA GLN A 166 -16.97 -21.89 -25.22
C GLN A 166 -16.95 -20.36 -25.33
N VAL A 167 -16.82 -19.66 -24.20
CA VAL A 167 -16.83 -18.20 -24.12
C VAL A 167 -15.70 -17.59 -24.96
N ASN A 168 -16.09 -16.76 -25.93
CA ASN A 168 -15.18 -15.90 -26.67
C ASN A 168 -15.44 -14.44 -26.28
N LEU A 169 -14.63 -13.92 -25.35
CA LEU A 169 -14.82 -12.57 -24.81
C LEU A 169 -14.70 -11.47 -25.86
N LYS A 170 -13.85 -11.64 -26.88
CA LYS A 170 -13.73 -10.66 -27.97
C LYS A 170 -15.05 -10.53 -28.73
N THR A 171 -15.65 -11.66 -29.10
CA THR A 171 -16.96 -11.68 -29.77
C THR A 171 -18.10 -11.29 -28.82
N LEU A 172 -17.96 -11.51 -27.51
CA LEU A 172 -18.93 -11.05 -26.52
C LEU A 172 -18.97 -9.52 -26.44
N THR A 173 -17.81 -8.86 -26.42
CA THR A 173 -17.73 -7.38 -26.46
C THR A 173 -18.14 -6.77 -27.80
N ASP A 174 -18.14 -7.55 -28.89
CA ASP A 174 -18.71 -7.13 -30.18
C ASP A 174 -20.25 -7.21 -30.20
N ILE A 175 -20.87 -7.99 -29.32
CA ILE A 175 -22.33 -8.25 -29.28
C ILE A 175 -23.04 -7.45 -28.19
N THR A 176 -22.41 -7.23 -27.03
CA THR A 176 -23.04 -6.60 -25.86
C THR A 176 -22.02 -5.83 -25.01
N THR A 177 -22.51 -5.00 -24.09
CA THR A 177 -21.67 -4.28 -23.12
C THR A 177 -21.61 -5.02 -21.78
N GLU A 178 -20.52 -4.80 -21.04
CA GLU A 178 -20.35 -5.29 -19.66
C GLU A 178 -21.51 -4.87 -18.75
N GLU A 179 -21.95 -3.60 -18.83
CA GLU A 179 -23.11 -3.09 -18.07
C GLU A 179 -24.39 -3.89 -18.37
N ARG A 180 -24.68 -4.18 -19.66
CA ARG A 180 -25.86 -4.95 -20.06
C ARG A 180 -25.75 -6.42 -19.63
N MET A 181 -24.55 -7.01 -19.69
CA MET A 181 -24.30 -8.37 -19.17
C MET A 181 -24.50 -8.47 -17.66
N LEU A 182 -23.98 -7.51 -16.88
CA LEU A 182 -24.17 -7.47 -15.43
C LEU A 182 -25.65 -7.23 -15.08
N LYS A 183 -26.35 -6.42 -15.88
CA LYS A 183 -27.78 -6.16 -15.68
C LYS A 183 -28.66 -7.37 -16.05
N TYR A 184 -28.29 -8.13 -17.07
CA TYR A 184 -28.89 -9.43 -17.39
C TYR A 184 -28.62 -10.48 -16.29
N HIS A 185 -27.41 -10.50 -15.73
CA HIS A 185 -27.07 -11.39 -14.61
C HIS A 185 -27.90 -11.08 -13.35
N VAL A 186 -28.08 -9.80 -13.02
CA VAL A 186 -28.99 -9.32 -11.97
C VAL A 186 -30.46 -9.68 -12.28
N GLN A 187 -30.89 -9.53 -13.54
CA GLN A 187 -32.22 -9.93 -14.00
C GLN A 187 -32.48 -11.43 -13.81
N GLU A 188 -31.52 -12.30 -14.14
CA GLU A 188 -31.64 -13.74 -13.93
C GLU A 188 -31.72 -14.12 -12.44
N TYR A 189 -31.06 -13.39 -11.55
CA TYR A 189 -31.20 -13.59 -10.10
C TYR A 189 -32.60 -13.20 -9.59
N GLU A 190 -33.13 -12.05 -10.00
CA GLU A 190 -34.50 -11.65 -9.67
C GLU A 190 -35.54 -12.62 -10.27
N ARG A 191 -35.34 -13.08 -11.51
CA ARG A 191 -36.16 -14.12 -12.15
C ARG A 191 -36.13 -15.43 -11.37
N CYS A 192 -34.95 -15.81 -10.88
CA CYS A 192 -34.77 -17.01 -10.07
C CYS A 192 -35.53 -16.94 -8.74
N LEU A 193 -35.41 -15.80 -8.04
CA LEU A 193 -36.08 -15.55 -6.76
C LEU A 193 -37.61 -15.35 -6.88
N LYS A 194 -38.09 -14.71 -7.95
CA LYS A 194 -39.54 -14.46 -8.16
C LYS A 194 -40.28 -15.64 -8.80
N TYR A 195 -39.65 -16.41 -9.69
CA TYR A 195 -40.36 -17.41 -10.51
C TYR A 195 -39.81 -18.83 -10.42
N ILE A 196 -38.49 -19.02 -10.55
CA ILE A 196 -37.88 -20.36 -10.62
C ILE A 196 -37.99 -21.10 -9.28
N PHE A 197 -37.58 -20.47 -8.17
CA PHE A 197 -37.65 -21.09 -6.85
C PHE A 197 -39.09 -21.41 -6.39
N PRO A 198 -40.10 -20.53 -6.57
CA PRO A 198 -41.50 -20.90 -6.32
C PRO A 198 -42.00 -22.08 -7.17
N ALA A 199 -41.68 -22.11 -8.47
CA ALA A 199 -42.05 -23.22 -9.35
C ALA A 199 -41.46 -24.55 -8.90
N CYS A 200 -40.16 -24.56 -8.63
CA CYS A 200 -39.46 -25.73 -8.10
C CYS A 200 -40.03 -26.15 -6.73
N SER A 201 -40.36 -25.21 -5.85
CA SER A 201 -40.93 -25.50 -4.53
C SER A 201 -42.30 -26.19 -4.63
N LYS A 202 -43.19 -25.67 -5.48
CA LYS A 202 -44.53 -26.25 -5.72
C LYS A 202 -44.44 -27.68 -6.26
N VAL A 203 -43.55 -27.95 -7.22
CA VAL A 203 -43.36 -29.29 -7.81
C VAL A 203 -42.65 -30.25 -6.84
N ALA A 204 -41.68 -29.78 -6.06
CA ALA A 204 -40.96 -30.60 -5.09
C ALA A 204 -41.79 -30.93 -3.83
N GLY A 205 -42.89 -30.20 -3.58
CA GLY A 205 -43.73 -30.35 -2.39
C GLY A 205 -43.08 -29.84 -1.09
N HIS A 206 -41.93 -29.19 -1.21
CA HIS A 206 -41.14 -28.61 -0.13
C HIS A 206 -40.47 -27.35 -0.65
N GLN A 207 -39.98 -26.50 0.24
CA GLN A 207 -39.31 -25.27 -0.18
C GLN A 207 -37.98 -25.56 -0.88
N VAL A 208 -37.76 -24.87 -2.00
CA VAL A 208 -36.52 -24.84 -2.78
C VAL A 208 -36.07 -23.38 -2.85
N ASN A 209 -34.84 -23.10 -2.40
CA ASN A 209 -34.30 -21.75 -2.27
C ASN A 209 -32.83 -21.64 -2.72
N THR A 210 -32.29 -22.71 -3.31
CA THR A 210 -30.91 -22.81 -3.78
C THR A 210 -30.82 -23.50 -5.15
N THR A 211 -29.78 -23.19 -5.91
CA THR A 211 -29.48 -23.80 -7.23
C THR A 211 -28.53 -25.00 -7.11
N PHE A 212 -28.58 -25.88 -8.11
CA PHE A 212 -27.52 -26.87 -8.38
C PHE A 212 -26.76 -26.41 -9.63
N ALA A 213 -25.53 -25.93 -9.48
CA ALA A 213 -24.74 -25.39 -10.59
C ALA A 213 -23.86 -26.47 -11.25
N ILE A 214 -23.78 -26.44 -12.59
CA ILE A 214 -22.87 -27.24 -13.40
C ILE A 214 -22.00 -26.27 -14.20
N LEU A 215 -20.70 -26.25 -13.91
CA LEU A 215 -19.73 -25.45 -14.66
C LEU A 215 -18.92 -26.38 -15.56
N ASP A 216 -19.23 -26.38 -16.85
CA ASP A 216 -18.48 -27.14 -17.85
C ASP A 216 -17.25 -26.35 -18.31
N VAL A 217 -16.08 -26.83 -17.90
CA VAL A 217 -14.79 -26.20 -18.18
C VAL A 217 -14.03 -26.88 -19.33
N LYS A 218 -14.73 -27.68 -20.14
CA LYS A 218 -14.19 -28.28 -21.37
C LYS A 218 -13.69 -27.20 -22.33
N GLY A 219 -12.38 -27.16 -22.57
CA GLY A 219 -11.75 -26.14 -23.42
C GLY A 219 -11.27 -24.88 -22.68
N VAL A 220 -11.45 -24.81 -21.36
CA VAL A 220 -10.89 -23.71 -20.54
C VAL A 220 -9.39 -23.90 -20.36
N GLY A 221 -8.62 -22.85 -20.65
CA GLY A 221 -7.17 -22.80 -20.46
C GLY A 221 -6.68 -21.39 -20.10
N LEU A 222 -5.37 -21.23 -19.89
CA LEU A 222 -4.76 -19.98 -19.40
C LEU A 222 -5.09 -18.75 -20.26
N LYS A 223 -5.30 -18.92 -21.57
CA LYS A 223 -5.72 -17.84 -22.49
C LYS A 223 -7.04 -17.15 -22.11
N HIS A 224 -7.89 -17.81 -21.32
CA HIS A 224 -9.16 -17.25 -20.84
C HIS A 224 -9.01 -16.48 -19.52
N LEU A 225 -7.82 -16.46 -18.89
CA LEU A 225 -7.52 -15.65 -17.70
C LEU A 225 -6.95 -14.27 -18.05
N THR A 226 -7.56 -13.55 -18.99
CA THR A 226 -7.16 -12.16 -19.27
C THR A 226 -7.51 -11.27 -18.06
N GLY A 227 -6.89 -10.09 -17.97
CA GLY A 227 -7.21 -9.12 -16.92
C GLY A 227 -8.68 -8.68 -16.96
N GLU A 228 -9.24 -8.59 -18.16
CA GLU A 228 -10.65 -8.27 -18.40
C GLU A 228 -11.59 -9.38 -17.93
N THR A 229 -11.30 -10.66 -18.20
CA THR A 229 -12.08 -11.79 -17.65
C THR A 229 -12.07 -11.76 -16.13
N ARG A 230 -10.91 -11.50 -15.52
CA ARG A 230 -10.77 -11.44 -14.06
C ARG A 230 -11.60 -10.32 -13.45
N ARG A 231 -11.68 -9.16 -14.11
CA ARG A 231 -12.52 -8.03 -13.68
C ARG A 231 -14.01 -8.40 -13.70
N ILE A 232 -14.53 -8.84 -14.84
CA ILE A 232 -15.94 -9.23 -15.00
C ILE A 232 -16.32 -10.33 -13.99
N LEU A 233 -15.47 -11.34 -13.82
CA LEU A 233 -15.68 -12.40 -12.81
C LEU A 233 -15.64 -11.88 -11.37
N SER A 234 -14.83 -10.86 -11.07
CA SER A 234 -14.79 -10.24 -9.74
C SER A 234 -16.08 -9.49 -9.44
N GLU A 235 -16.57 -8.70 -10.40
CA GLU A 235 -17.81 -7.92 -10.26
C GLU A 235 -19.04 -8.84 -10.13
N ILE A 236 -19.09 -9.93 -10.91
CA ILE A 236 -20.11 -11.00 -10.75
C ILE A 236 -20.06 -11.61 -9.34
N VAL A 237 -18.88 -12.05 -8.88
CA VAL A 237 -18.72 -12.65 -7.54
C VAL A 237 -19.08 -11.66 -6.42
N GLU A 238 -18.80 -10.37 -6.59
CA GLU A 238 -19.16 -9.33 -5.63
C GLU A 238 -20.67 -9.08 -5.61
N ILE A 239 -21.33 -8.99 -6.76
CA ILE A 239 -22.80 -8.89 -6.86
C ILE A 239 -23.45 -10.10 -6.17
N ASP A 240 -23.03 -11.31 -6.51
CA ASP A 240 -23.59 -12.56 -5.98
C ASP A 240 -23.45 -12.63 -4.45
N SER A 241 -22.25 -12.34 -3.96
CA SER A 241 -21.88 -12.48 -2.55
C SER A 241 -22.48 -11.38 -1.66
N ASN A 242 -22.67 -10.16 -2.19
CA ASN A 242 -23.23 -9.04 -1.44
C ASN A 242 -24.75 -8.92 -1.53
N ASN A 243 -25.36 -9.32 -2.66
CA ASN A 243 -26.78 -9.09 -2.95
C ASN A 243 -27.62 -10.36 -3.05
N TYR A 244 -27.03 -11.49 -3.44
CA TYR A 244 -27.72 -12.75 -3.64
C TYR A 244 -27.15 -13.91 -2.78
N PRO A 245 -26.85 -13.69 -1.49
CA PRO A 245 -26.19 -14.70 -0.67
C PRO A 245 -27.05 -15.96 -0.46
N GLU A 246 -26.38 -17.08 -0.18
CA GLU A 246 -27.02 -18.38 0.09
C GLU A 246 -28.02 -18.84 -1.00
N THR A 247 -27.88 -18.34 -2.24
CA THR A 247 -28.59 -18.83 -3.43
C THR A 247 -27.90 -20.03 -4.08
N LEU A 248 -26.58 -20.15 -3.94
CA LEU A 248 -25.83 -21.31 -4.42
C LEU A 248 -25.95 -22.47 -3.41
N GLY A 249 -26.49 -23.59 -3.88
CA GLY A 249 -26.65 -24.81 -3.07
C GLY A 249 -25.46 -25.75 -3.21
N LYS A 250 -25.20 -26.23 -4.43
CA LYS A 250 -24.11 -27.15 -4.74
C LYS A 250 -23.59 -26.93 -6.16
N THR A 251 -22.29 -27.07 -6.38
CA THR A 251 -21.66 -26.88 -7.69
C THR A 251 -20.84 -28.10 -8.08
N LEU A 252 -21.04 -28.61 -9.29
CA LEU A 252 -20.11 -29.52 -9.95
C LEU A 252 -19.36 -28.79 -11.06
N ILE A 253 -18.04 -28.75 -10.96
CA ILE A 253 -17.17 -28.35 -12.08
C ILE A 253 -16.81 -29.61 -12.86
N ILE A 254 -17.21 -29.70 -14.13
CA ILE A 254 -17.11 -30.91 -14.94
C ILE A 254 -16.17 -30.73 -16.13
N ASN A 255 -15.68 -31.84 -16.70
CA ASN A 255 -14.64 -31.84 -17.74
C ASN A 255 -13.34 -31.13 -17.35
N ALA A 256 -13.01 -31.04 -16.05
CA ALA A 256 -11.80 -30.37 -15.59
C ALA A 256 -10.53 -31.13 -16.04
N PRO A 257 -9.66 -30.56 -16.91
CA PRO A 257 -8.36 -31.16 -17.22
C PRO A 257 -7.43 -31.11 -16.00
N SER A 258 -6.34 -31.88 -16.01
CA SER A 258 -5.35 -31.90 -14.91
C SER A 258 -4.81 -30.50 -14.56
N MET A 259 -4.56 -29.67 -15.57
CA MET A 259 -4.14 -28.27 -15.42
C MET A 259 -5.21 -27.35 -14.79
N PHE A 260 -6.48 -27.75 -14.76
CA PHE A 260 -7.55 -26.95 -14.14
C PHE A 260 -7.34 -26.79 -12.63
N ALA A 261 -6.62 -27.70 -11.96
CA ALA A 261 -6.27 -27.53 -10.55
C ALA A 261 -5.44 -26.26 -10.29
N VAL A 262 -4.61 -25.83 -11.26
CA VAL A 262 -3.82 -24.59 -11.18
C VAL A 262 -4.71 -23.37 -11.40
N LEU A 263 -5.60 -23.43 -12.39
CA LEU A 263 -6.62 -22.40 -12.65
C LEU A 263 -7.55 -22.20 -11.45
N PHE A 264 -8.06 -23.29 -10.87
CA PHE A 264 -8.93 -23.25 -9.71
C PHE A 264 -8.19 -22.72 -8.46
N LYS A 265 -6.88 -23.00 -8.29
CA LYS A 265 -6.08 -22.36 -7.23
C LYS A 265 -6.01 -20.84 -7.34
N ALA A 266 -6.09 -20.26 -8.54
CA ALA A 266 -6.09 -18.80 -8.74
C ALA A 266 -7.46 -18.16 -8.43
N VAL A 267 -8.57 -18.86 -8.67
CA VAL A 267 -9.94 -18.36 -8.40
C VAL A 267 -10.40 -18.66 -6.96
N LYS A 268 -9.97 -19.78 -6.38
CA LYS A 268 -10.36 -20.24 -5.04
C LYS A 268 -10.23 -19.17 -3.92
N PRO A 269 -9.19 -18.33 -3.86
CA PRO A 269 -9.08 -17.26 -2.85
C PRO A 269 -10.16 -16.18 -2.94
N MET A 270 -10.84 -16.05 -4.09
CA MET A 270 -11.92 -15.07 -4.32
C MET A 270 -13.27 -15.58 -3.79
N LEU A 271 -13.35 -16.85 -3.39
CA LEU A 271 -14.56 -17.50 -2.89
C LEU A 271 -14.44 -17.71 -1.38
N ASP A 272 -15.51 -17.43 -0.63
CA ASP A 272 -15.53 -17.72 0.80
C ASP A 272 -15.47 -19.24 1.08
N ALA A 273 -15.05 -19.62 2.29
CA ALA A 273 -14.84 -21.02 2.65
C ALA A 273 -16.10 -21.90 2.54
N ARG A 274 -17.32 -21.35 2.70
CA ARG A 274 -18.58 -22.10 2.57
C ARG A 274 -18.95 -22.29 1.10
N THR A 275 -18.76 -21.26 0.27
CA THR A 275 -18.89 -21.40 -1.19
C THR A 275 -17.89 -22.44 -1.73
N GLN A 276 -16.65 -22.45 -1.23
CA GLN A 276 -15.67 -23.49 -1.57
C GLN A 276 -16.15 -24.90 -1.16
N ALA A 277 -16.74 -25.07 0.04
CA ALA A 277 -17.25 -26.37 0.50
C ALA A 277 -18.41 -26.92 -0.35
N LYS A 278 -19.17 -26.04 -1.01
CA LYS A 278 -20.27 -26.40 -1.93
C LYS A 278 -19.76 -26.84 -3.32
N ILE A 279 -18.48 -26.65 -3.66
CA ILE A 279 -17.90 -26.93 -4.97
C ILE A 279 -17.18 -28.29 -4.98
N LYS A 280 -17.49 -29.12 -5.98
CA LYS A 280 -16.74 -30.35 -6.28
C LYS A 280 -16.24 -30.34 -7.72
N VAL A 281 -14.93 -30.52 -7.88
CA VAL A 281 -14.27 -30.60 -9.19
C VAL A 281 -14.22 -32.06 -9.66
N CYS A 282 -14.60 -32.30 -10.91
CA CYS A 282 -14.65 -33.61 -11.54
C CYS A 282 -13.91 -33.60 -12.89
N SER A 283 -13.10 -34.62 -13.12
CA SER A 283 -12.46 -34.88 -14.41
C SER A 283 -13.44 -35.49 -15.42
N SER A 284 -12.97 -36.13 -16.47
CA SER A 284 -13.79 -36.75 -17.54
C SER A 284 -14.78 -37.83 -17.06
N SER A 285 -14.67 -38.35 -15.84
CA SER A 285 -15.61 -39.32 -15.24
C SER A 285 -16.83 -38.70 -14.55
N TYR A 286 -17.06 -37.38 -14.71
CA TYR A 286 -18.09 -36.59 -14.03
C TYR A 286 -19.52 -37.14 -14.11
N LEU A 287 -19.91 -37.84 -15.20
CA LEU A 287 -21.28 -38.33 -15.38
C LEU A 287 -21.72 -39.29 -14.25
N SER A 288 -20.79 -40.06 -13.69
CA SER A 288 -21.03 -40.94 -12.55
C SER A 288 -21.30 -40.18 -11.23
N GLU A 289 -20.76 -38.97 -11.09
CA GLU A 289 -20.98 -38.08 -9.97
C GLU A 289 -22.25 -37.25 -10.17
N LEU A 290 -22.49 -36.74 -11.39
CA LEU A 290 -23.67 -35.96 -11.74
C LEU A 290 -24.96 -36.76 -11.51
N ARG A 291 -24.98 -38.05 -11.91
CA ARG A 291 -26.10 -38.99 -11.67
C ARG A 291 -26.40 -39.25 -10.20
N LYS A 292 -25.54 -38.86 -9.26
CA LYS A 292 -25.87 -38.94 -7.81
C LYS A 292 -26.90 -37.89 -7.44
N TYR A 293 -26.84 -36.70 -8.03
CA TYR A 293 -27.66 -35.55 -7.68
C TYR A 293 -28.78 -35.28 -8.68
N VAL A 294 -28.55 -35.47 -9.99
CA VAL A 294 -29.54 -35.22 -11.04
C VAL A 294 -29.98 -36.55 -11.66
N ASP A 295 -31.28 -36.69 -11.94
CA ASP A 295 -31.81 -37.86 -12.65
C ASP A 295 -31.43 -37.84 -14.13
N ASP A 296 -31.25 -39.03 -14.72
CA ASP A 296 -30.74 -39.19 -16.09
C ASP A 296 -31.64 -38.52 -17.15
N GLU A 297 -32.95 -38.49 -16.89
CA GLU A 297 -33.98 -37.82 -17.72
C GLU A 297 -33.95 -36.27 -17.58
N ASN A 298 -33.28 -35.74 -16.55
CA ASN A 298 -33.10 -34.31 -16.30
C ASN A 298 -31.70 -33.81 -16.70
N ILE A 299 -30.71 -34.69 -16.89
CA ILE A 299 -29.39 -34.32 -17.42
C ILE A 299 -29.50 -34.10 -18.95
N PRO A 300 -29.05 -32.96 -19.51
CA PRO A 300 -29.04 -32.75 -20.96
C PRO A 300 -28.26 -33.82 -21.73
N SER A 301 -28.74 -34.16 -22.93
CA SER A 301 -28.10 -35.17 -23.79
C SER A 301 -26.63 -34.85 -24.13
N TYR A 302 -26.30 -33.57 -24.32
CA TYR A 302 -24.91 -33.13 -24.57
C TYR A 302 -23.98 -33.26 -23.36
N LEU A 303 -24.51 -33.48 -22.15
CA LEU A 303 -23.76 -33.86 -20.94
C LEU A 303 -23.81 -35.37 -20.65
N GLY A 304 -24.35 -36.18 -21.57
CA GLY A 304 -24.44 -37.64 -21.44
C GLY A 304 -25.68 -38.16 -20.72
N GLY A 305 -26.69 -37.32 -20.53
CA GLY A 305 -28.03 -37.73 -20.06
C GLY A 305 -29.00 -38.02 -21.21
N LYS A 306 -30.30 -37.95 -20.91
CA LYS A 306 -31.40 -38.19 -21.88
C LYS A 306 -32.31 -36.99 -22.12
N SER A 307 -32.19 -35.94 -21.31
CA SER A 307 -33.04 -34.77 -21.43
C SER A 307 -32.80 -34.05 -22.76
N LYS A 308 -33.88 -33.72 -23.47
CA LYS A 308 -33.85 -32.90 -24.69
C LYS A 308 -34.12 -31.44 -24.35
N GLY A 309 -33.58 -30.54 -25.18
CA GLY A 309 -33.62 -29.10 -24.97
C GLY A 309 -32.21 -28.50 -24.90
N SER A 310 -32.12 -27.22 -25.19
CA SER A 310 -30.96 -26.36 -25.05
C SER A 310 -31.11 -25.42 -23.86
N LEU A 311 -30.05 -24.69 -23.50
CA LEU A 311 -30.10 -23.67 -22.44
C LEU A 311 -30.91 -22.43 -22.86
N VAL A 312 -31.09 -22.20 -24.17
CA VAL A 312 -31.94 -21.12 -24.70
C VAL A 312 -33.42 -21.40 -24.39
N ASP A 313 -33.82 -22.68 -24.45
CA ASP A 313 -35.19 -23.16 -24.21
C ASP A 313 -35.63 -23.09 -22.72
N ASP A 314 -34.70 -22.80 -21.80
CA ASP A 314 -34.95 -22.55 -20.36
C ASP A 314 -35.86 -23.60 -19.69
N VAL A 315 -35.65 -24.88 -20.00
CA VAL A 315 -36.64 -25.94 -19.78
C VAL A 315 -36.79 -26.30 -18.30
N GLY A 316 -37.94 -26.06 -17.67
CA GLY A 316 -38.18 -26.51 -16.29
C GLY A 316 -39.62 -26.40 -15.78
N PRO A 317 -39.87 -26.68 -14.49
CA PRO A 317 -41.16 -26.41 -13.83
C PRO A 317 -41.70 -25.00 -14.09
N TRP A 318 -40.83 -24.00 -14.10
CA TRP A 318 -41.16 -22.59 -14.33
C TRP A 318 -41.64 -22.27 -15.76
N GLN A 319 -41.61 -23.24 -16.68
CA GLN A 319 -42.19 -23.13 -18.03
C GLN A 319 -43.59 -23.79 -18.14
N GLN A 320 -44.17 -24.29 -17.04
CA GLN A 320 -45.49 -24.93 -17.04
C GLN A 320 -46.60 -23.86 -16.96
N PRO A 321 -47.51 -23.73 -17.96
CA PRO A 321 -48.46 -22.61 -18.04
C PRO A 321 -49.36 -22.44 -16.82
N GLN A 322 -49.84 -23.54 -16.23
CA GLN A 322 -50.66 -23.52 -15.02
C GLN A 322 -49.88 -22.98 -13.82
N LEU A 323 -48.61 -23.39 -13.71
CA LEU A 323 -47.74 -23.01 -12.60
C LEU A 323 -47.28 -21.55 -12.71
N ILE A 324 -46.99 -21.07 -13.92
CA ILE A 324 -46.73 -19.66 -14.22
C ILE A 324 -47.91 -18.79 -13.78
N ALA A 325 -49.14 -19.17 -14.13
CA ALA A 325 -50.33 -18.40 -13.78
C ALA A 325 -50.53 -18.28 -12.25
N GLU A 326 -50.31 -19.36 -11.50
CA GLU A 326 -50.33 -19.32 -10.03
C GLU A 326 -49.24 -18.41 -9.45
N ILE A 327 -47.99 -18.55 -9.93
CA ILE A 327 -46.86 -17.78 -9.40
C ILE A 327 -46.99 -16.30 -9.75
N ASN A 328 -47.46 -15.95 -10.94
CA ASN A 328 -47.71 -14.56 -11.32
C ASN A 328 -48.77 -13.91 -10.41
N ALA A 329 -49.81 -14.67 -10.02
CA ALA A 329 -50.80 -14.19 -9.05
C ALA A 329 -50.20 -14.01 -7.64
N GLU A 330 -49.33 -14.93 -7.19
CA GLU A 330 -48.61 -14.84 -5.91
C GLU A 330 -47.61 -13.66 -5.89
N VAL A 331 -46.86 -13.43 -6.98
CA VAL A 331 -45.92 -12.31 -7.12
C VAL A 331 -46.66 -10.97 -7.16
N ALA A 332 -47.73 -10.83 -7.94
CA ALA A 332 -48.54 -9.61 -7.96
C ALA A 332 -49.13 -9.29 -6.57
N ALA A 333 -49.66 -10.30 -5.87
CA ALA A 333 -50.16 -10.14 -4.51
C ALA A 333 -49.08 -9.76 -3.48
N ARG A 334 -47.83 -10.19 -3.67
CA ARG A 334 -46.70 -9.89 -2.78
C ARG A 334 -46.07 -8.52 -3.04
N ASP A 335 -45.95 -8.14 -4.32
CA ASP A 335 -45.27 -6.92 -4.73
C ASP A 335 -46.23 -5.69 -4.73
N GLY A 336 -47.54 -5.92 -4.53
CA GLY A 336 -48.55 -4.87 -4.38
C GLY A 336 -49.02 -4.25 -5.70
N LEU A 337 -48.70 -4.89 -6.82
CA LEU A 337 -49.05 -4.48 -8.17
C LEU A 337 -50.39 -5.11 -8.59
N PRO A 338 -51.19 -4.43 -9.43
CA PRO A 338 -52.33 -5.10 -10.07
C PRO A 338 -51.83 -6.28 -10.90
N PRO A 339 -52.58 -7.40 -11.00
CA PRO A 339 -52.17 -8.52 -11.82
C PRO A 339 -51.98 -8.08 -13.28
N PRO A 340 -50.92 -8.52 -13.97
CA PRO A 340 -50.73 -8.21 -15.38
C PRO A 340 -51.93 -8.73 -16.19
N PRO A 341 -52.30 -8.05 -17.29
CA PRO A 341 -53.37 -8.53 -18.16
C PRO A 341 -53.06 -9.95 -18.62
N GLY A 342 -54.08 -10.83 -18.55
CA GLY A 342 -53.95 -12.23 -18.93
C GLY A 342 -53.50 -12.40 -20.39
N PRO A 343 -53.03 -13.60 -20.77
CA PRO A 343 -52.44 -13.84 -22.08
C PRO A 343 -53.38 -13.40 -23.21
N VAL A 344 -52.91 -12.46 -24.02
CA VAL A 344 -53.61 -12.03 -25.23
C VAL A 344 -53.71 -13.24 -26.16
N SER A 345 -54.95 -13.59 -26.54
CA SER A 345 -55.20 -14.66 -27.49
C SER A 345 -54.45 -14.41 -28.80
N ALA A 346 -53.76 -15.41 -29.32
CA ALA A 346 -53.09 -15.36 -30.61
C ALA A 346 -54.11 -15.38 -31.78
N ALA A 347 -54.85 -14.29 -31.94
CA ALA A 347 -55.69 -14.00 -33.08
C ALA A 347 -55.83 -12.47 -33.24
N SER A 348 -55.71 -11.99 -34.49
CA SER A 348 -55.91 -10.59 -34.92
C SER A 348 -55.02 -9.50 -34.30
N VAL A 349 -53.78 -9.40 -34.80
CA VAL A 349 -53.14 -8.10 -35.10
C VAL A 349 -52.54 -8.21 -36.51
N GLU A 350 -52.84 -7.27 -37.39
CA GLU A 350 -52.32 -7.24 -38.76
C GLU A 350 -50.85 -6.76 -38.79
N ALA A 351 -50.06 -7.31 -39.70
CA ALA A 351 -48.63 -7.01 -39.80
C ALA A 351 -48.37 -5.62 -40.43
N PRO A 352 -47.53 -4.76 -39.81
CA PRO A 352 -47.01 -3.58 -40.49
C PRO A 352 -45.98 -3.98 -41.56
N ALA A 353 -45.89 -3.19 -42.64
CA ALA A 353 -45.12 -3.52 -43.83
C ALA A 353 -43.60 -3.61 -43.60
N ALA A 354 -42.95 -4.54 -44.31
CA ALA A 354 -41.51 -4.79 -44.22
C ALA A 354 -40.66 -3.62 -44.75
N ALA A 355 -39.59 -3.29 -44.02
CA ALA A 355 -38.45 -2.51 -44.53
C ALA A 355 -37.55 -3.41 -45.42
N PRO A 356 -36.85 -2.85 -46.42
CA PRO A 356 -36.15 -3.65 -47.43
C PRO A 356 -34.84 -4.27 -46.92
N GLU A 357 -34.58 -5.51 -47.34
CA GLU A 357 -33.35 -6.25 -47.04
C GLU A 357 -32.09 -5.66 -47.72
N PRO A 358 -30.90 -5.77 -47.11
CA PRO A 358 -29.64 -5.46 -47.78
C PRO A 358 -29.32 -6.51 -48.85
N LYS A 359 -29.08 -6.06 -50.09
CA LYS A 359 -28.72 -6.95 -51.21
C LYS A 359 -27.32 -7.54 -51.04
N VAL A 360 -27.24 -8.87 -51.02
CA VAL A 360 -26.00 -9.63 -51.26
C VAL A 360 -25.71 -9.65 -52.77
N PRO A 361 -24.49 -9.34 -53.24
CA PRO A 361 -24.10 -9.59 -54.63
C PRO A 361 -23.88 -11.08 -54.87
N SER A 362 -24.53 -11.64 -55.90
CA SER A 362 -24.36 -13.03 -56.33
C SER A 362 -23.07 -13.24 -57.13
N GLU A 363 -22.48 -14.43 -57.00
CA GLU A 363 -21.40 -14.90 -57.87
C GLU A 363 -21.91 -15.13 -59.29
N ASP A 364 -21.16 -14.66 -60.30
CA ASP A 364 -20.93 -15.35 -61.58
C ASP A 364 -20.03 -14.51 -62.52
N MET A 365 -18.75 -14.88 -62.63
CA MET A 365 -17.97 -14.82 -63.87
C MET A 365 -16.76 -15.77 -63.77
N VAL A 366 -16.57 -16.57 -64.83
CA VAL A 366 -15.73 -17.78 -64.84
C VAL A 366 -14.51 -17.60 -65.79
N ALA A 367 -13.46 -18.38 -65.54
CA ALA A 367 -12.33 -18.75 -66.41
C ALA A 367 -11.12 -17.79 -66.55
N ALA A 368 -10.00 -18.18 -65.91
CA ALA A 368 -8.75 -18.68 -66.55
C ALA A 368 -7.69 -18.83 -65.44
N GLU A 369 -6.80 -19.80 -65.30
CA GLU A 369 -6.45 -21.09 -65.92
C GLU A 369 -5.44 -21.72 -64.92
N VAL A 370 -5.20 -23.03 -64.97
CA VAL A 370 -4.29 -23.75 -64.05
C VAL A 370 -2.98 -24.07 -64.78
N PRO A 371 -1.82 -24.09 -64.10
CA PRO A 371 -1.25 -25.41 -63.82
C PRO A 371 -0.60 -25.55 -62.43
N ALA A 372 -0.76 -26.75 -61.87
CA ALA A 372 0.20 -27.38 -60.96
C ALA A 372 0.75 -28.63 -61.69
N PRO A 373 1.71 -29.41 -61.14
CA PRO A 373 2.53 -29.21 -59.94
C PRO A 373 4.06 -29.32 -60.26
N GLU A 374 4.93 -29.26 -59.26
CA GLU A 374 6.01 -30.26 -59.08
C GLU A 374 6.67 -30.15 -57.70
N ALA A 375 7.32 -31.24 -57.26
CA ALA A 375 7.97 -31.35 -55.96
C ALA A 375 9.39 -31.89 -56.12
N SER A 376 10.36 -31.27 -55.45
CA SER A 376 11.71 -31.82 -55.32
C SER A 376 12.41 -31.34 -54.03
N GLU A 377 12.65 -32.30 -53.15
CA GLU A 377 13.88 -32.47 -52.35
C GLU A 377 14.63 -31.22 -51.83
N GLU A 378 14.50 -30.96 -50.53
CA GLU A 378 15.67 -30.63 -49.72
C GLU A 378 15.71 -31.54 -48.49
N GLY A 379 16.90 -32.06 -48.20
CA GLY A 379 17.19 -32.78 -46.97
C GLY A 379 18.46 -32.26 -46.35
N GLY A 380 18.51 -32.23 -45.02
CA GLY A 380 19.77 -32.11 -44.27
C GLY A 380 19.92 -30.89 -43.36
N LEU A 381 19.86 -31.17 -42.06
CA LEU A 381 20.72 -30.58 -41.01
C LEU A 381 20.41 -29.16 -40.49
N THR A 382 19.56 -29.15 -39.45
CA THR A 382 19.87 -28.62 -38.11
C THR A 382 20.44 -27.20 -37.93
N MET A 383 19.57 -26.28 -37.51
CA MET A 383 19.77 -25.33 -36.42
C MET A 383 18.52 -25.48 -35.51
N GLY A 384 18.56 -25.36 -34.18
CA GLY A 384 19.41 -24.56 -33.31
C GLY A 384 18.44 -23.73 -32.46
N GLU A 385 18.39 -23.97 -31.14
CA GLU A 385 17.31 -23.45 -30.29
C GLU A 385 17.35 -21.92 -30.14
N GLU A 386 16.21 -21.25 -30.35
CA GLU A 386 15.95 -19.93 -29.76
C GLU A 386 14.75 -19.98 -28.82
N VAL A 387 15.02 -19.75 -27.53
CA VAL A 387 14.05 -19.80 -26.45
C VAL A 387 13.41 -18.42 -26.27
N SER A 388 12.20 -18.23 -26.80
CA SER A 388 11.36 -17.07 -26.48
C SER A 388 10.76 -17.19 -25.07
N SER A 389 11.49 -16.67 -24.07
CA SER A 389 11.07 -16.66 -22.66
C SER A 389 10.12 -15.48 -22.35
N THR A 390 8.87 -15.57 -22.79
CA THR A 390 7.83 -14.56 -22.48
C THR A 390 7.29 -14.71 -21.05
N THR A 391 8.03 -14.22 -20.05
CA THR A 391 7.63 -14.27 -18.64
C THR A 391 6.38 -13.40 -18.37
N THR A 392 5.22 -14.05 -18.27
CA THR A 392 3.94 -13.40 -18.00
C THR A 392 3.66 -13.34 -16.49
N TYR A 393 3.95 -12.21 -15.85
CA TYR A 393 3.66 -12.00 -14.42
C TYR A 393 2.15 -11.85 -14.18
N GLN A 394 1.57 -12.79 -13.42
CA GLN A 394 0.19 -12.68 -12.96
C GLN A 394 0.12 -11.98 -11.60
N VAL A 395 -0.58 -10.85 -11.53
CA VAL A 395 -0.97 -10.20 -10.28
C VAL A 395 -2.33 -10.74 -9.84
N THR A 396 -2.46 -11.17 -8.59
CA THR A 396 -3.73 -11.59 -7.97
C THR A 396 -4.07 -10.68 -6.79
N SER A 397 -5.31 -10.20 -6.76
CA SER A 397 -5.86 -9.30 -5.75
C SER A 397 -6.09 -10.02 -4.40
N ALA A 398 -5.54 -9.48 -3.31
CA ALA A 398 -5.76 -10.00 -1.96
C ALA A 398 -5.84 -8.86 -0.91
N PHE A 399 -6.95 -8.12 -0.91
CA PHE A 399 -7.35 -7.23 0.20
C PHE A 399 -8.87 -7.26 0.42
N ALA A 400 -9.40 -8.43 0.77
CA ALA A 400 -10.77 -8.58 1.26
C ALA A 400 -10.79 -9.65 2.36
N GLY A 401 -10.54 -9.24 3.62
CA GLY A 401 -10.45 -10.22 4.70
C GLY A 401 -9.86 -9.72 6.01
N GLN A 402 -10.47 -8.71 6.64
CA GLN A 402 -10.70 -8.59 8.10
C GLN A 402 -11.08 -7.16 8.49
N SER A 403 -12.36 -6.96 8.85
CA SER A 403 -12.79 -5.99 9.86
C SER A 403 -14.25 -6.27 10.23
N GLY A 404 -14.46 -7.02 11.30
CA GLY A 404 -15.71 -6.95 12.05
C GLY A 404 -15.61 -5.80 13.03
N GLY A 405 -16.24 -4.67 12.74
CA GLY A 405 -16.11 -3.47 13.56
C GLY A 405 -17.06 -3.44 14.77
N GLU A 406 -16.63 -2.76 15.82
CA GLU A 406 -17.52 -1.98 16.67
C GLU A 406 -17.26 -0.50 16.39
N PHE A 407 -18.31 0.26 16.08
CA PHE A 407 -18.27 1.72 16.17
C PHE A 407 -19.54 2.23 16.85
N LEU A 408 -19.34 3.27 17.66
CA LEU A 408 -20.27 3.68 18.70
C LEU A 408 -21.49 4.45 18.18
N ARG A 409 -22.51 4.49 19.04
CA ARG A 409 -23.78 5.21 18.81
C ARG A 409 -23.54 6.72 18.67
N LYS A 410 -24.38 7.37 17.86
CA LYS A 410 -24.52 8.83 17.87
C LYS A 410 -25.09 9.30 19.21
N GLU A 411 -24.35 10.14 19.92
CA GLU A 411 -24.95 11.21 20.73
C GLU A 411 -24.43 12.56 20.24
N SER A 412 -25.31 13.55 20.26
CA SER A 412 -25.11 14.88 19.70
C SER A 412 -24.48 15.82 20.72
N PHE A 413 -23.32 16.38 20.40
CA PHE A 413 -22.76 17.55 21.06
C PHE A 413 -22.36 18.61 20.02
N TYR A 414 -22.69 19.87 20.34
CA TYR A 414 -22.36 21.08 19.58
C TYR A 414 -21.34 21.89 20.39
N MET A 415 -20.51 22.69 19.71
CA MET A 415 -19.49 23.62 20.27
C MET A 415 -18.25 22.90 20.88
N ASP A 416 -17.03 23.43 20.84
CA ASP A 416 -16.47 24.62 20.18
C ASP A 416 -15.00 24.34 19.81
N ALA A 417 -14.51 24.84 18.67
CA ALA A 417 -13.07 24.86 18.32
C ALA A 417 -12.80 25.77 17.10
N GLU A 418 -12.58 27.06 17.35
CA GLU A 418 -11.69 27.87 16.50
C GLU A 418 -10.23 27.40 16.69
N ASP A 419 -9.27 28.01 15.98
CA ASP A 419 -7.83 27.64 15.95
C ASP A 419 -7.42 26.37 15.16
N TYR A 420 -7.97 26.14 13.95
CA TYR A 420 -7.19 25.46 12.89
C TYR A 420 -7.58 25.75 11.42
N TYR A 421 -8.38 26.78 11.12
CA TYR A 421 -8.71 27.17 9.74
C TYR A 421 -8.82 28.70 9.59
N ASP A 422 -7.74 29.36 9.18
CA ASP A 422 -7.83 30.66 8.51
C ASP A 422 -6.80 30.78 7.36
N ALA A 423 -7.18 30.27 6.19
CA ALA A 423 -6.51 30.54 4.91
C ALA A 423 -7.42 30.26 3.68
N SER A 424 -8.75 30.44 3.76
CA SER A 424 -9.63 30.28 2.58
C SER A 424 -11.08 30.82 2.68
N SER A 425 -11.40 31.78 3.56
CA SER A 425 -12.79 32.29 3.69
C SER A 425 -12.94 33.81 3.88
N ARG A 426 -12.37 34.61 2.97
CA ARG A 426 -12.77 36.02 2.80
C ARG A 426 -13.02 36.42 1.34
N ARG A 427 -14.23 36.14 0.86
CA ARG A 427 -15.07 37.06 0.05
C ARG A 427 -16.51 36.54 0.01
N GLY A 428 -17.46 37.44 0.22
CA GLY A 428 -18.86 37.10 0.49
C GLY A 428 -19.66 36.69 -0.75
N SER A 429 -20.80 36.05 -0.48
CA SER A 429 -21.83 35.75 -1.48
C SER A 429 -22.49 37.02 -2.02
N MET A 430 -22.76 37.04 -3.32
CA MET A 430 -23.88 37.82 -3.86
C MET A 430 -24.39 37.17 -5.16
N THR A 431 -25.46 36.39 -5.05
CA THR A 431 -26.23 35.88 -6.18
C THR A 431 -27.52 36.68 -6.32
N SER A 432 -27.66 37.48 -7.39
CA SER A 432 -28.99 37.86 -7.89
C SER A 432 -28.97 38.36 -9.35
N TYR A 433 -29.81 37.71 -10.17
CA TYR A 433 -30.68 38.31 -11.19
C TYR A 433 -30.21 38.76 -12.60
N VAL A 434 -31.04 38.28 -13.54
CA VAL A 434 -31.42 38.79 -14.89
C VAL A 434 -30.47 38.56 -16.07
N SER A 435 -31.05 37.87 -17.06
CA SER A 435 -30.68 37.73 -18.46
C SER A 435 -30.93 39.00 -19.28
N GLY A 436 -30.10 39.31 -20.29
CA GLY A 436 -30.51 40.28 -21.32
C GLY A 436 -29.42 40.75 -22.29
N ASP A 437 -29.62 40.40 -23.56
CA ASP A 437 -29.33 41.15 -24.79
C ASP A 437 -27.92 41.46 -25.31
N GLU A 438 -27.90 41.53 -26.64
CA GLU A 438 -26.78 41.75 -27.56
C GLU A 438 -26.47 43.23 -27.80
N SER A 439 -25.31 43.49 -28.40
CA SER A 439 -24.96 44.70 -29.19
C SER A 439 -24.79 46.01 -28.38
N THR A 440 -23.64 46.69 -28.43
CA THR A 440 -23.13 47.43 -29.60
C THR A 440 -21.78 48.10 -29.27
N TYR A 441 -20.89 48.25 -30.27
CA TYR A 441 -19.88 49.32 -30.52
C TYR A 441 -18.99 49.88 -29.35
N SER A 442 -17.74 50.33 -29.52
CA SER A 442 -16.88 50.58 -30.70
C SER A 442 -15.40 50.65 -30.27
N SER A 443 -14.47 50.37 -31.18
CA SER A 443 -13.04 50.64 -31.00
C SER A 443 -12.65 52.11 -31.23
N PRO A 444 -11.54 52.56 -30.63
CA PRO A 444 -10.66 53.53 -31.28
C PRO A 444 -9.21 53.02 -31.45
N ARG A 445 -8.46 53.67 -32.34
CA ARG A 445 -7.13 53.27 -32.84
C ARG A 445 -5.97 54.03 -32.18
N MET A 446 -4.77 53.47 -32.38
CA MET A 446 -3.43 54.11 -32.49
C MET A 446 -2.73 54.63 -31.22
N GLY A 447 -1.39 54.46 -31.20
CA GLY A 447 -0.49 55.14 -30.28
C GLY A 447 0.85 54.45 -29.99
N PHE A 448 1.68 54.14 -31.00
CA PHE A 448 3.10 53.85 -30.76
C PHE A 448 3.90 55.16 -30.71
N ALA A 449 4.80 55.29 -29.75
CA ALA A 449 5.91 56.25 -29.77
C ALA A 449 7.15 55.61 -29.15
N SER A 450 8.31 55.86 -29.74
CA SER A 450 9.59 55.22 -29.46
C SER A 450 10.69 56.25 -29.27
N GLU A 451 11.70 55.98 -28.44
CA GLU A 451 13.08 56.48 -28.54
C GLU A 451 13.92 55.88 -27.38
N ALA A 452 15.25 55.75 -27.41
CA ALA A 452 16.21 55.35 -28.45
C ALA A 452 17.57 55.13 -27.75
N GLY A 453 18.46 54.24 -28.23
CA GLY A 453 19.72 53.97 -27.53
C GLY A 453 20.59 52.82 -28.08
N SER A 454 20.96 52.90 -29.36
CA SER A 454 21.89 51.98 -30.05
C SER A 454 23.37 52.35 -29.77
N PRO A 455 24.42 51.55 -30.11
CA PRO A 455 24.53 50.83 -31.40
C PRO A 455 25.17 49.42 -31.45
N LEU A 456 24.83 48.74 -32.55
CA LEU A 456 25.50 47.56 -33.13
C LEU A 456 26.76 47.95 -33.91
N VAL A 457 27.67 46.98 -34.09
CA VAL A 457 28.60 46.93 -35.23
C VAL A 457 28.23 45.74 -36.13
N ARG A 458 28.13 45.99 -37.45
CA ARG A 458 27.91 44.99 -38.50
C ARG A 458 29.21 44.70 -39.25
N LEU A 459 29.39 43.46 -39.69
CA LEU A 459 29.97 42.98 -40.96
C LEU A 459 29.41 41.55 -41.15
N GLY A 460 29.14 40.99 -42.34
CA GLY A 460 29.24 41.46 -43.73
C GLY A 460 29.22 40.19 -44.61
N THR A 461 28.37 40.11 -45.64
CA THR A 461 28.19 38.89 -46.46
C THR A 461 28.88 39.01 -47.81
N ASP A 462 29.77 38.06 -48.13
CA ASP A 462 30.21 37.72 -49.49
C ASP A 462 30.44 36.19 -49.58
N GLY A 463 30.08 35.57 -50.69
CA GLY A 463 30.36 34.14 -51.00
C GLY A 463 31.36 34.01 -52.16
N PRO A 464 31.46 32.86 -52.87
CA PRO A 464 30.79 31.56 -52.67
C PRO A 464 31.74 30.34 -52.74
N GLY A 465 31.22 29.12 -52.50
CA GLY A 465 31.80 27.89 -53.08
C GLY A 465 31.86 26.64 -52.18
N GLY A 466 31.60 25.46 -52.78
CA GLY A 466 31.91 24.14 -52.19
C GLY A 466 30.68 23.32 -51.77
N ALA A 467 30.36 22.29 -52.55
CA ALA A 467 29.27 21.35 -52.23
C ALA A 467 29.68 20.31 -51.16
N ILE A 468 28.70 19.85 -50.39
CA ILE A 468 28.79 18.62 -49.58
C ILE A 468 28.05 17.50 -50.34
N PRO A 469 28.73 16.40 -50.71
CA PRO A 469 28.05 15.17 -51.12
C PRO A 469 27.91 14.19 -49.94
N THR A 470 26.74 13.56 -49.87
CA THR A 470 26.42 12.39 -49.03
C THR A 470 27.20 11.14 -49.44
N VAL A 471 27.51 10.26 -48.48
CA VAL A 471 27.83 8.84 -48.73
C VAL A 471 27.09 7.96 -47.71
N HIS A 472 26.69 6.77 -48.16
CA HIS A 472 25.77 5.83 -47.51
C HIS A 472 26.37 4.94 -46.40
N GLU A 473 25.44 4.22 -45.77
CA GLU A 473 25.53 3.07 -44.87
C GLU A 473 26.62 2.02 -45.21
N GLY A 474 27.05 1.25 -44.19
CA GLY A 474 27.81 0.02 -44.38
C GLY A 474 28.26 -0.71 -43.10
N GLU A 475 27.60 -1.83 -42.80
CA GLU A 475 28.10 -2.99 -42.03
C GLU A 475 28.18 -2.96 -40.48
N VAL A 476 28.20 -4.18 -39.91
CA VAL A 476 27.57 -4.57 -38.63
C VAL A 476 28.28 -5.80 -38.02
N LEU A 477 28.30 -5.92 -36.67
CA LEU A 477 28.70 -7.08 -35.81
C LEU A 477 30.22 -7.43 -35.69
N PRO A 478 30.68 -8.20 -34.67
CA PRO A 478 30.03 -8.67 -33.42
C PRO A 478 30.83 -8.46 -32.10
N ASP A 479 30.27 -8.92 -30.97
CA ASP A 479 30.84 -8.95 -29.60
C ASP A 479 32.20 -9.66 -29.42
N VAL A 480 33.05 -9.17 -28.49
CA VAL A 480 33.95 -10.00 -27.65
C VAL A 480 34.15 -9.38 -26.26
N LEU A 481 34.04 -10.22 -25.22
CA LEU A 481 34.44 -9.95 -23.82
C LEU A 481 35.97 -9.89 -23.65
N ALA A 482 36.54 -8.77 -23.19
CA ALA A 482 37.87 -8.77 -22.55
C ALA A 482 38.10 -7.56 -21.62
N ARG A 483 38.55 -7.83 -20.39
CA ARG A 483 39.13 -6.81 -19.50
C ARG A 483 40.59 -6.55 -19.91
N PRO A 484 41.07 -5.30 -19.96
CA PRO A 484 42.50 -5.01 -19.89
C PRO A 484 42.87 -4.55 -18.47
N SER A 485 43.59 -5.39 -17.75
CA SER A 485 44.45 -4.94 -16.65
C SER A 485 45.64 -4.19 -17.24
N VAL A 486 45.82 -2.92 -16.89
CA VAL A 486 47.02 -2.15 -17.27
C VAL A 486 47.79 -1.79 -16.01
N SER A 487 48.99 -2.35 -15.88
CA SER A 487 49.97 -1.93 -14.88
C SER A 487 50.68 -0.66 -15.35
N ILE A 488 50.80 0.32 -14.47
CA ILE A 488 51.71 1.46 -14.64
C ILE A 488 52.67 1.43 -13.46
N GLY A 489 53.92 1.07 -13.74
CA GLY A 489 55.01 1.01 -12.76
C GLY A 489 56.32 1.40 -13.42
N SER A 490 56.64 2.69 -13.42
CA SER A 490 57.88 3.22 -13.97
C SER A 490 58.83 3.69 -12.86
N ARG A 491 59.86 2.87 -12.60
CA ARG A 491 61.20 3.22 -12.09
C ARG A 491 61.30 4.42 -11.12
N ILE A 492 61.55 4.10 -9.85
CA ILE A 492 62.45 4.90 -8.98
C ILE A 492 63.59 3.96 -8.57
N GLN A 493 64.80 4.50 -8.45
CA GLN A 493 66.04 3.75 -8.26
C GLN A 493 66.18 3.21 -6.83
N GLU A 494 66.68 1.98 -6.71
CA GLU A 494 67.29 1.47 -5.48
C GLU A 494 68.77 1.87 -5.44
N ASP A 495 69.24 2.39 -4.30
CA ASP A 495 70.64 2.34 -3.93
C ASP A 495 70.77 2.41 -2.39
N GLY A 496 71.41 1.39 -1.80
CA GLY A 496 71.94 1.40 -0.43
C GLY A 496 70.97 1.15 0.73
N LEU A 497 70.91 -0.09 1.22
CA LEU A 497 71.39 -0.46 2.56
C LEU A 497 71.31 -1.97 2.81
N GLN A 498 72.43 -2.58 3.20
CA GLN A 498 72.54 -4.01 3.51
C GLN A 498 72.22 -4.32 5.00
N GLU A 499 71.83 -5.58 5.18
CA GLU A 499 71.70 -6.39 6.40
C GLU A 499 72.29 -5.88 7.74
N LEU A 500 71.48 -6.05 8.80
CA LEU A 500 71.96 -6.55 10.09
C LEU A 500 70.89 -7.47 10.68
N ALA A 501 71.10 -8.78 10.57
CA ALA A 501 70.22 -9.80 11.15
C ALA A 501 70.62 -10.13 12.59
N GLY A 502 69.63 -10.33 13.46
CA GLY A 502 69.83 -10.83 14.81
C GLY A 502 68.69 -11.78 15.19
N ARG A 503 69.04 -12.93 15.78
CA ARG A 503 68.07 -13.94 16.23
C ARG A 503 67.84 -13.85 17.73
N ASP A 504 66.62 -14.18 18.13
CA ASP A 504 66.28 -14.39 19.54
C ASP A 504 66.74 -15.78 20.04
N SER A 505 66.43 -16.09 21.30
CA SER A 505 66.76 -17.35 21.96
C SER A 505 66.01 -18.58 21.43
N GLU A 506 65.07 -18.43 20.48
CA GLU A 506 64.35 -19.53 19.83
C GLU A 506 64.62 -19.62 18.31
N GLY A 507 65.43 -18.71 17.77
CA GLY A 507 66.06 -18.84 16.45
C GLY A 507 65.32 -18.17 15.28
N GLN A 508 64.42 -17.21 15.55
CA GLN A 508 63.77 -16.41 14.51
C GLN A 508 64.46 -15.05 14.31
N ASP A 509 64.52 -14.58 13.06
CA ASP A 509 65.20 -13.33 12.66
C ASP A 509 64.33 -12.08 12.95
N LEU A 510 64.87 -11.13 13.72
CA LEU A 510 64.20 -9.86 14.08
C LEU A 510 64.58 -8.72 13.12
N VAL A 511 63.59 -8.01 12.57
CA VAL A 511 63.79 -6.73 11.87
C VAL A 511 62.80 -5.68 12.38
N LEU A 512 63.32 -4.69 13.11
CA LEU A 512 62.58 -3.49 13.55
C LEU A 512 62.85 -2.32 12.57
N LYS A 513 61.79 -1.73 12.00
CA LYS A 513 61.87 -0.39 11.38
C LYS A 513 61.36 0.68 12.35
N ALA A 514 62.28 1.31 13.06
CA ALA A 514 62.00 2.50 13.86
C ALA A 514 61.92 3.74 12.95
N GLY A 515 60.75 4.37 12.87
CA GLY A 515 60.57 5.54 11.99
C GLY A 515 59.23 6.28 12.10
N LEU A 516 58.47 6.15 13.21
CA LEU A 516 57.15 6.79 13.33
C LEU A 516 56.62 7.02 14.76
N GLN A 517 57.45 6.96 15.82
CA GLN A 517 56.95 6.96 17.22
C GLN A 517 57.20 8.22 18.07
N ILE A 518 58.04 9.16 17.64
CA ILE A 518 58.41 10.33 18.47
C ILE A 518 57.33 11.44 18.49
N PRO A 519 56.64 11.80 17.38
CA PRO A 519 55.59 12.83 17.41
C PRO A 519 54.31 12.42 18.16
N ILE A 520 54.02 11.12 18.20
CA ILE A 520 52.76 10.57 18.74
C ILE A 520 52.75 10.66 20.27
N LEU A 521 53.84 10.30 20.94
CA LEU A 521 53.97 10.37 22.41
C LEU A 521 53.89 11.81 22.94
N ALA A 522 54.31 12.81 22.16
CA ALA A 522 54.14 14.22 22.50
C ALA A 522 52.66 14.67 22.42
N ARG A 523 51.93 14.24 21.38
CA ARG A 523 50.49 14.52 21.23
C ARG A 523 49.64 13.79 22.28
N VAL A 524 49.98 12.54 22.63
CA VAL A 524 49.30 11.80 23.72
C VAL A 524 49.47 12.51 25.05
N ARG A 525 50.70 12.93 25.42
CA ARG A 525 50.92 13.70 26.66
C ARG A 525 50.21 15.06 26.68
N ALA A 526 50.07 15.71 25.53
CA ALA A 526 49.30 16.95 25.40
C ALA A 526 47.78 16.75 25.55
N LEU A 527 47.26 15.56 25.23
CA LEU A 527 45.87 15.16 25.49
C LEU A 527 45.65 14.75 26.95
N GLU A 528 46.55 13.95 27.53
CA GLU A 528 46.52 13.52 28.93
C GLU A 528 46.51 14.72 29.90
N GLN A 529 47.27 15.78 29.60
CA GLN A 529 47.28 17.02 30.40
C GLN A 529 46.02 17.88 30.25
N ARG A 530 45.18 17.62 29.23
CA ARG A 530 44.05 18.49 28.83
C ARG A 530 42.69 17.94 29.24
N PHE A 531 42.59 16.67 29.65
CA PHE A 531 41.35 15.98 30.03
C PHE A 531 41.44 15.14 31.34
N PRO A 532 41.82 15.73 32.49
CA PRO A 532 42.03 14.98 33.74
C PRO A 532 40.77 14.31 34.33
N ASP A 533 39.57 14.80 34.01
CA ASP A 533 38.32 14.25 34.55
C ASP A 533 37.84 12.98 33.83
N VAL A 534 38.28 12.75 32.59
CA VAL A 534 38.00 11.53 31.81
C VAL A 534 38.63 10.31 32.49
N GLU A 535 39.87 10.45 32.97
CA GLU A 535 40.55 9.41 33.74
C GLU A 535 39.81 9.08 35.05
N LYS A 536 39.20 10.08 35.69
CA LYS A 536 38.47 9.94 36.95
C LYS A 536 37.18 9.12 36.81
N GLY A 537 36.51 9.22 35.66
CA GLY A 537 35.37 8.38 35.29
C GLY A 537 35.80 6.93 35.03
N LEU A 538 36.79 6.73 34.16
CA LEU A 538 37.32 5.41 33.81
C LEU A 538 37.90 4.66 35.02
N ARG A 539 38.63 5.33 35.91
CA ARG A 539 39.16 4.72 37.14
C ARG A 539 38.07 4.27 38.12
N ARG A 540 36.87 4.86 38.10
CA ARG A 540 35.74 4.38 38.92
C ARG A 540 35.20 3.05 38.38
N GLN A 541 34.99 2.93 37.08
CA GLN A 541 34.54 1.66 36.46
C GLN A 541 35.59 0.54 36.55
N LEU A 542 36.89 0.88 36.46
CA LEU A 542 37.98 -0.09 36.66
C LEU A 542 38.19 -0.51 38.13
N SER A 543 37.44 0.06 39.09
CA SER A 543 37.56 -0.26 40.52
C SER A 543 36.50 -1.25 41.04
N SER A 544 35.44 -1.53 40.28
CA SER A 544 34.55 -2.68 40.51
C SER A 544 35.22 -3.93 39.94
N GLY A 545 36.05 -4.58 40.75
CA GLY A 545 36.91 -5.66 40.31
C GLY A 545 36.17 -6.97 40.00
N ASP A 546 36.23 -7.39 38.74
CA ASP A 546 36.14 -8.79 38.32
C ASP A 546 37.31 -9.11 37.36
N ASN A 547 37.86 -10.31 37.47
CA ASN A 547 39.15 -10.66 36.84
C ASN A 547 39.05 -10.86 35.32
N LEU A 548 39.90 -10.16 34.55
CA LEU A 548 40.17 -10.45 33.14
C LEU A 548 41.68 -10.70 32.91
N PRO A 549 42.07 -11.72 32.13
CA PRO A 549 43.47 -12.13 32.00
C PRO A 549 44.28 -11.23 31.06
N SER A 550 45.55 -11.05 31.39
CA SER A 550 46.49 -10.15 30.73
C SER A 550 46.84 -10.59 29.29
N ARG A 551 46.47 -9.76 28.30
CA ARG A 551 47.19 -9.64 27.02
C ARG A 551 47.38 -8.17 26.66
N SER A 552 48.49 -7.87 25.98
CA SER A 552 48.95 -6.51 25.67
C SER A 552 47.95 -5.74 24.80
N ILE A 553 47.32 -4.71 25.38
CA ILE A 553 46.48 -3.75 24.64
C ILE A 553 47.41 -2.66 24.09
N GLY A 554 47.49 -2.55 22.77
CA GLY A 554 48.23 -1.48 22.11
C GLY A 554 47.53 -0.13 22.29
N THR A 555 48.30 0.93 22.56
CA THR A 555 47.76 2.30 22.75
C THR A 555 47.09 2.89 21.49
N GLY A 556 47.28 2.27 20.31
CA GLY A 556 46.59 2.65 19.08
C GLY A 556 45.12 2.22 19.01
N THR A 557 44.65 1.31 19.86
CA THR A 557 43.29 0.72 19.77
C THR A 557 42.27 1.37 20.71
N LEU A 558 42.69 2.28 21.59
CA LEU A 558 41.82 2.97 22.56
C LEU A 558 41.30 4.31 22.03
N LEU A 559 42.07 5.03 21.22
CA LEU A 559 41.63 6.30 20.62
C LEU A 559 40.65 6.08 19.44
N SER A 560 40.79 4.98 18.71
CA SER A 560 39.92 4.61 17.58
C SER A 560 38.60 3.96 17.98
N ARG A 561 38.43 3.56 19.25
CA ARG A 561 37.26 2.82 19.74
C ARG A 561 36.39 3.57 20.76
N VAL A 562 36.73 4.82 21.11
CA VAL A 562 36.02 5.61 22.13
C VAL A 562 35.69 7.05 21.67
N VAL A 563 36.06 7.46 20.46
CA VAL A 563 35.80 8.83 19.93
C VAL A 563 35.30 8.78 18.49
N ALA A 564 34.37 9.70 18.15
CA ALA A 564 33.88 10.05 16.82
C ALA A 564 32.78 9.18 16.14
N LEU A 565 31.74 8.80 16.89
CA LEU A 565 30.41 8.53 16.30
C LEU A 565 29.25 9.21 17.05
N GLU A 566 29.36 9.33 18.38
CA GLU A 566 28.32 9.93 19.25
C GLU A 566 28.10 11.42 19.02
N ARG A 567 29.16 12.11 18.59
CA ARG A 567 29.18 13.53 18.22
C ARG A 567 30.22 13.73 17.14
N ALA A 568 30.04 13.05 16.01
CA ALA A 568 30.98 13.17 14.90
C ALA A 568 31.01 14.63 14.41
N MET A 569 29.86 15.30 14.39
CA MET A 569 29.77 16.72 14.05
C MET A 569 30.42 17.61 15.10
N ASP A 570 30.10 17.52 16.41
CA ASP A 570 30.77 18.38 17.42
C ASP A 570 32.29 18.18 17.42
N THR A 571 32.76 16.95 17.21
CA THR A 571 34.21 16.66 17.17
C THR A 571 34.87 17.39 16.00
N LEU A 572 34.24 17.42 14.82
CA LEU A 572 34.72 18.18 13.66
C LEU A 572 34.64 19.70 13.88
N LEU A 573 33.57 20.19 14.52
CA LEU A 573 33.37 21.62 14.80
C LEU A 573 34.30 22.17 15.91
N VAL A 574 34.70 21.33 16.87
CA VAL A 574 35.62 21.65 17.96
C VAL A 574 37.09 21.47 17.55
N ALA A 575 37.39 20.56 16.61
CA ALA A 575 38.75 20.31 16.11
C ALA A 575 39.25 21.39 15.12
N GLN A 576 39.04 22.67 15.43
CA GLN A 576 39.33 23.85 14.58
C GLN A 576 40.81 23.97 14.12
N ASP A 577 41.72 23.19 14.69
CA ASP A 577 43.12 23.05 14.29
C ASP A 577 43.35 22.05 13.13
N THR A 578 42.32 21.30 12.69
CA THR A 578 42.40 20.35 11.57
C THR A 578 41.80 20.94 10.29
N PRO A 579 42.52 20.97 9.16
CA PRO A 579 41.99 21.47 7.90
C PRO A 579 40.76 20.69 7.42
N ALA A 580 39.75 21.40 6.93
CA ALA A 580 38.55 20.83 6.33
C ALA A 580 38.90 19.90 5.16
N VAL A 581 39.97 20.19 4.39
CA VAL A 581 40.43 19.32 3.30
C VAL A 581 40.90 17.95 3.81
N GLU A 582 41.59 17.88 4.95
CA GLU A 582 42.01 16.61 5.57
C GLU A 582 40.81 15.81 6.07
N VAL A 583 39.83 16.49 6.68
CA VAL A 583 38.55 15.90 7.11
C VAL A 583 37.82 15.29 5.92
N VAL A 584 37.55 16.08 4.88
CA VAL A 584 36.78 15.65 3.71
C VAL A 584 37.48 14.53 2.96
N GLN A 585 38.79 14.61 2.75
CA GLN A 585 39.57 13.53 2.13
C GLN A 585 39.40 12.22 2.91
N GLY A 586 39.50 12.25 4.25
CA GLY A 586 39.33 11.05 5.07
C GLY A 586 37.94 10.41 5.00
N PHE A 587 36.88 11.17 4.70
CA PHE A 587 35.54 10.61 4.42
C PHE A 587 35.44 10.08 2.97
N LEU A 588 35.97 10.79 1.98
CA LEU A 588 36.02 10.33 0.58
C LEU A 588 36.79 9.01 0.44
N ASP A 589 37.93 8.87 1.11
CA ASP A 589 38.73 7.64 1.13
C ASP A 589 37.91 6.44 1.66
N ARG A 590 37.11 6.65 2.72
CA ARG A 590 36.19 5.62 3.24
C ARG A 590 35.07 5.30 2.26
N ILE A 591 34.51 6.31 1.59
CA ILE A 591 33.49 6.12 0.55
C ILE A 591 34.04 5.23 -0.58
N HIS A 592 35.23 5.54 -1.12
CA HIS A 592 35.85 4.75 -2.19
C HIS A 592 36.20 3.33 -1.76
N ALA A 593 36.68 3.14 -0.53
CA ALA A 593 37.02 1.82 0.00
C ALA A 593 35.80 0.90 0.19
N GLN A 594 34.62 1.45 0.54
CA GLN A 594 33.47 0.64 0.99
C GLN A 594 32.26 0.66 0.04
N ASN A 595 32.07 1.71 -0.77
CA ASN A 595 30.86 1.88 -1.56
C ASN A 595 30.68 0.79 -2.62
N ALA A 596 31.76 0.25 -3.18
CA ALA A 596 31.70 -0.87 -4.13
C ALA A 596 31.06 -2.14 -3.52
N SER A 597 31.18 -2.34 -2.20
CA SER A 597 30.50 -3.43 -1.49
C SER A 597 29.11 -3.04 -0.98
N LEU A 598 28.89 -1.79 -0.56
CA LEU A 598 27.63 -1.37 0.09
C LEU A 598 26.56 -0.86 -0.89
N GLY A 599 26.94 -0.28 -2.03
CA GLY A 599 26.02 0.35 -2.98
C GLY A 599 25.37 1.65 -2.47
N ALA A 600 25.85 2.22 -1.37
CA ALA A 600 25.23 3.32 -0.63
C ALA A 600 25.16 4.65 -1.40
N PHE A 601 26.09 4.92 -2.32
CA PHE A 601 26.17 6.13 -3.14
C PHE A 601 25.94 5.83 -4.64
N ILE A 602 25.11 6.65 -5.29
CA ILE A 602 24.93 6.71 -6.76
C ILE A 602 25.95 7.66 -7.40
N THR A 603 26.37 8.71 -6.67
CA THR A 603 27.31 9.72 -7.17
C THR A 603 28.17 10.23 -6.02
N VAL A 604 29.48 10.28 -6.22
CA VAL A 604 30.46 10.84 -5.28
C VAL A 604 31.04 12.11 -5.91
N LEU A 605 31.32 13.12 -5.10
CA LEU A 605 31.63 14.49 -5.54
C LEU A 605 33.05 14.93 -5.16
N ASP A 606 34.03 14.05 -5.37
CA ASP A 606 35.42 14.22 -4.92
C ASP A 606 35.97 15.63 -5.14
N LYS A 607 35.95 16.07 -6.40
CA LYS A 607 36.53 17.35 -6.81
C LYS A 607 35.84 18.53 -6.14
N SER A 608 34.51 18.64 -6.23
CA SER A 608 33.78 19.80 -5.70
C SER A 608 33.69 19.81 -4.17
N ALA A 609 33.76 18.64 -3.53
CA ALA A 609 33.87 18.53 -2.08
C ALA A 609 35.22 19.06 -1.57
N LEU A 610 36.32 18.63 -2.19
CA LEU A 610 37.67 19.10 -1.86
C LEU A 610 37.84 20.59 -2.19
N GLU A 611 37.38 21.05 -3.37
CA GLU A 611 37.41 22.48 -3.73
C GLU A 611 36.65 23.36 -2.72
N ARG A 612 35.52 22.90 -2.15
CA ARG A 612 34.82 23.64 -1.09
C ARG A 612 35.55 23.55 0.25
N ALA A 613 36.20 22.43 0.56
CA ALA A 613 36.99 22.27 1.76
C ALA A 613 38.18 23.24 1.78
N GLU A 614 38.94 23.32 0.67
CA GLU A 614 40.04 24.27 0.48
C GLU A 614 39.60 25.75 0.60
N GLN A 615 38.39 26.08 0.13
CA GLN A 615 37.80 27.41 0.32
C GLN A 615 37.51 27.72 1.79
N ILE A 616 36.97 26.76 2.54
CA ILE A 616 36.73 26.91 3.99
C ILE A 616 38.06 27.05 4.74
N ASP A 617 39.08 26.30 4.36
CA ASP A 617 40.44 26.44 4.93
C ASP A 617 41.11 27.77 4.57
N ALA A 618 40.77 28.39 3.44
CA ALA A 618 41.18 29.76 3.11
C ALA A 618 40.39 30.80 3.92
N GLU A 619 39.06 30.67 3.98
CA GLU A 619 38.17 31.49 4.81
C GLU A 619 38.63 31.51 6.28
N ALA A 620 38.97 30.35 6.84
CA ALA A 620 39.48 30.18 8.20
C ALA A 620 40.84 30.88 8.43
N ARG A 621 41.81 30.67 7.54
CA ARG A 621 43.16 31.30 7.63
C ARG A 621 43.12 32.82 7.49
N GLU A 622 42.15 33.34 6.74
CA GLU A 622 41.90 34.78 6.61
C GLU A 622 41.11 35.37 7.80
N GLY A 623 40.67 34.54 8.75
CA GLY A 623 39.87 34.97 9.90
C GLY A 623 38.44 35.39 9.53
N ARG A 624 37.90 34.92 8.40
CA ARG A 624 36.51 35.18 8.02
C ARG A 624 35.56 34.39 8.95
N PRO A 625 34.37 34.94 9.29
CA PRO A 625 33.36 34.17 10.01
C PRO A 625 32.94 32.93 9.21
N LEU A 626 33.07 31.76 9.83
CA LEU A 626 32.63 30.49 9.26
C LEU A 626 31.16 30.21 9.64
N GLY A 627 30.47 29.46 8.79
CA GLY A 627 29.11 28.97 9.09
C GLY A 627 29.10 27.90 10.19
N PRO A 628 27.95 27.64 10.84
CA PRO A 628 27.86 26.74 11.99
C PRO A 628 28.15 25.27 11.67
N LEU A 629 28.16 24.89 10.38
CA LEU A 629 28.48 23.54 9.90
C LEU A 629 29.73 23.53 8.99
N ALA A 630 30.60 24.55 9.09
CA ALA A 630 31.77 24.69 8.24
C ALA A 630 32.68 23.45 8.30
N GLY A 631 32.96 22.88 7.12
CA GLY A 631 33.83 21.70 6.98
C GLY A 631 33.13 20.36 7.26
N VAL A 632 31.89 20.34 7.75
CA VAL A 632 31.16 19.10 8.02
C VAL A 632 30.72 18.44 6.69
N PRO A 633 31.20 17.22 6.37
CA PRO A 633 30.75 16.52 5.17
C PRO A 633 29.36 15.93 5.38
N PHE A 634 28.50 15.98 4.36
CA PHE A 634 27.17 15.36 4.39
C PHE A 634 26.79 14.75 3.03
N ALA A 635 25.89 13.77 3.04
CA ALA A 635 25.33 13.17 1.85
C ALA A 635 23.83 13.47 1.69
N VAL A 636 23.30 13.34 0.47
CA VAL A 636 21.90 13.69 0.16
C VAL A 636 21.25 12.60 -0.69
N LYS A 637 20.11 12.05 -0.26
CA LYS A 637 19.33 11.06 -1.03
C LYS A 637 19.05 11.54 -2.44
N ASP A 638 19.23 10.67 -3.43
CA ASP A 638 19.25 11.09 -4.84
C ASP A 638 17.88 11.47 -5.45
N ASN A 639 16.81 11.54 -4.66
CA ASN A 639 15.55 12.21 -5.01
C ASN A 639 15.48 13.68 -4.52
N ILE A 640 16.54 14.21 -3.92
CA ILE A 640 16.65 15.62 -3.53
C ILE A 640 17.61 16.31 -4.51
N CYS A 641 17.16 17.43 -5.08
CA CYS A 641 17.92 18.20 -6.07
C CYS A 641 19.15 18.88 -5.44
N ALA A 642 20.28 18.77 -6.13
CA ALA A 642 21.46 19.61 -5.93
C ALA A 642 21.89 20.15 -7.30
N LYS A 643 22.19 21.44 -7.39
CA LYS A 643 22.38 22.16 -8.64
C LYS A 643 23.61 21.66 -9.39
N GLY A 644 23.43 21.29 -10.66
CA GLY A 644 24.51 20.75 -11.49
C GLY A 644 25.00 19.34 -11.09
N VAL A 645 24.41 18.72 -10.07
CA VAL A 645 24.73 17.36 -9.62
C VAL A 645 23.62 16.42 -10.07
N GLN A 646 23.98 15.20 -10.52
CA GLN A 646 22.98 14.22 -10.94
C GLN A 646 21.91 14.01 -9.85
N THR A 647 20.64 14.00 -10.27
CA THR A 647 19.49 13.70 -9.41
C THR A 647 18.59 12.74 -10.17
N SER A 648 18.83 11.44 -9.99
CA SER A 648 18.16 10.36 -10.73
C SER A 648 16.94 9.79 -10.02
N ALA A 649 16.74 10.11 -8.74
CA ALA A 649 15.77 9.46 -7.86
C ALA A 649 15.85 7.92 -7.89
N GLY A 650 17.06 7.36 -8.08
CA GLY A 650 17.27 5.91 -8.20
C GLY A 650 16.69 5.31 -9.48
N SER A 651 16.38 6.14 -10.49
CA SER A 651 15.76 5.74 -11.75
C SER A 651 16.67 5.99 -12.94
N LEU A 652 16.78 4.98 -13.81
CA LEU A 652 17.43 5.15 -15.11
C LEU A 652 16.69 6.18 -15.99
N LEU A 653 15.39 6.42 -15.77
CA LEU A 653 14.63 7.49 -16.44
C LEU A 653 15.21 8.89 -16.24
N LEU A 654 15.88 9.12 -15.10
CA LEU A 654 16.50 10.40 -14.75
C LEU A 654 18.03 10.31 -14.69
N ARG A 655 18.63 9.24 -15.22
CA ARG A 655 20.09 9.15 -15.39
C ARG A 655 20.57 10.33 -16.23
N GLY A 656 21.59 11.04 -15.75
CA GLY A 656 22.12 12.26 -16.37
C GLY A 656 21.27 13.52 -16.15
N HIS A 657 20.18 13.47 -15.39
CA HIS A 657 19.43 14.70 -15.06
C HIS A 657 20.22 15.56 -14.08
N LEU A 658 20.62 16.76 -14.53
CA LEU A 658 21.27 17.79 -13.72
C LEU A 658 20.24 18.91 -13.42
N PRO A 659 19.78 19.07 -12.16
CA PRO A 659 18.88 20.15 -11.79
C PRO A 659 19.55 21.52 -11.96
N ALA A 660 18.76 22.51 -12.38
CA ALA A 660 19.22 23.91 -12.52
C ALA A 660 19.26 24.68 -11.17
N TYR A 661 18.80 24.05 -10.08
CA TYR A 661 18.59 24.64 -8.77
C TYR A 661 18.81 23.60 -7.66
N ASP A 662 19.11 24.08 -6.46
CA ASP A 662 19.22 23.28 -5.24
C ASP A 662 17.87 23.14 -4.55
N ALA A 663 17.64 22.02 -3.87
CA ALA A 663 16.58 21.94 -2.87
C ALA A 663 16.87 22.89 -1.71
N THR A 664 15.85 23.55 -1.14
CA THR A 664 16.04 24.58 -0.11
C THR A 664 16.82 24.07 1.10
N ALA A 665 16.62 22.82 1.50
CA ALA A 665 17.39 22.18 2.57
C ALA A 665 18.89 22.05 2.23
N VAL A 666 19.24 21.71 0.98
CA VAL A 666 20.63 21.58 0.52
C VAL A 666 21.29 22.96 0.46
N ALA A 667 20.61 23.95 -0.10
CA ALA A 667 21.09 25.33 -0.15
C ALA A 667 21.37 25.91 1.25
N ARG A 668 20.48 25.65 2.22
CA ARG A 668 20.68 26.07 3.63
C ARG A 668 21.91 25.42 4.26
N LEU A 669 22.11 24.12 4.06
CA LEU A 669 23.26 23.39 4.60
C LEU A 669 24.59 23.86 4.00
N GLN A 670 24.64 24.07 2.68
CA GLN A 670 25.82 24.62 2.01
C GLN A 670 26.12 26.07 2.44
N ALA A 671 25.09 26.91 2.61
CA ALA A 671 25.23 28.26 3.15
C ALA A 671 25.71 28.27 4.62
N ALA A 672 25.36 27.24 5.40
CA ALA A 672 25.90 27.01 6.74
C ALA A 672 27.33 26.45 6.75
N GLY A 673 27.95 26.22 5.58
CA GLY A 673 29.32 25.73 5.44
C GLY A 673 29.48 24.20 5.33
N ALA A 674 28.38 23.44 5.35
CA ALA A 674 28.44 22.00 5.18
C ALA A 674 28.83 21.61 3.74
N ILE A 675 29.59 20.52 3.59
CA ILE A 675 30.18 20.09 2.32
C ILE A 675 29.45 18.86 1.79
N LEU A 676 28.78 19.01 0.64
CA LEU A 676 28.09 17.90 -0.01
C LEU A 676 29.10 16.94 -0.66
N VAL A 677 29.27 15.74 -0.12
CA VAL A 677 30.23 14.74 -0.65
C VAL A 677 29.62 13.75 -1.66
N GLY A 678 28.29 13.64 -1.74
CA GLY A 678 27.67 12.72 -2.68
C GLY A 678 26.15 12.57 -2.58
N LYS A 679 25.60 11.82 -3.53
CA LYS A 679 24.19 11.45 -3.63
C LYS A 679 23.99 10.00 -3.25
N THR A 680 23.18 9.74 -2.22
CA THR A 680 22.93 8.38 -1.69
C THR A 680 21.81 7.66 -2.45
N ASN A 681 21.95 6.35 -2.54
CA ASN A 681 21.05 5.43 -3.23
C ASN A 681 19.70 5.27 -2.49
N LEU A 682 18.67 4.85 -3.23
CA LEU A 682 17.27 4.76 -2.79
C LEU A 682 16.47 3.76 -3.62
N ASP A 683 15.33 3.27 -3.10
CA ASP A 683 14.29 2.69 -3.96
C ASP A 683 13.82 3.74 -4.99
N GLN A 684 13.54 3.30 -6.21
CA GLN A 684 13.21 4.18 -7.33
C GLN A 684 12.03 5.12 -7.01
N PHE A 685 12.20 6.42 -7.25
CA PHE A 685 11.25 7.49 -6.89
C PHE A 685 10.82 7.49 -5.40
N GLY A 686 11.62 6.90 -4.52
CA GLY A 686 11.27 6.73 -3.10
C GLY A 686 10.26 5.61 -2.82
N MET A 687 9.92 4.78 -3.81
CA MET A 687 8.84 3.79 -3.75
C MET A 687 9.35 2.39 -3.39
N GLY A 688 9.53 2.13 -2.10
CA GLY A 688 9.93 0.82 -1.57
C GLY A 688 10.43 0.91 -0.13
N SER A 689 10.66 -0.24 0.47
CA SER A 689 11.01 -0.38 1.90
C SER A 689 12.26 -1.26 2.09
N THR A 690 13.04 -1.48 1.04
CA THR A 690 14.19 -2.42 1.03
C THR A 690 15.45 -1.90 0.33
N ASN A 691 15.33 -0.83 -0.46
CA ASN A 691 16.34 -0.31 -1.39
C ASN A 691 16.70 -1.27 -2.56
N GLU A 692 15.97 -2.36 -2.76
CA GLU A 692 16.23 -3.31 -3.85
C GLU A 692 15.73 -2.79 -5.21
N ASN A 693 14.74 -1.90 -5.23
CA ASN A 693 14.12 -1.41 -6.48
C ASN A 693 14.95 -0.33 -7.18
N SER A 694 16.18 -0.05 -6.74
CA SER A 694 17.05 0.94 -7.36
C SER A 694 17.50 0.51 -8.76
N GLY A 695 17.36 1.40 -9.74
CA GLY A 695 17.92 1.24 -11.08
C GLY A 695 19.46 1.25 -11.13
N TYR A 696 20.11 1.52 -10.00
CA TYR A 696 21.58 1.48 -9.83
C TYR A 696 22.05 0.24 -9.04
N GLY A 697 21.14 -0.67 -8.67
CA GLY A 697 21.41 -1.87 -7.89
C GLY A 697 21.14 -1.72 -6.38
N PRO A 698 20.97 -2.85 -5.67
CA PRO A 698 20.56 -2.87 -4.27
C PRO A 698 21.66 -2.33 -3.35
N VAL A 699 21.24 -1.64 -2.28
CA VAL A 699 22.11 -1.28 -1.16
C VAL A 699 22.15 -2.46 -0.18
N ARG A 700 23.30 -2.68 0.47
CA ARG A 700 23.49 -3.71 1.50
C ARG A 700 23.53 -3.09 2.89
N ASN A 701 23.00 -3.80 3.89
CA ASN A 701 23.09 -3.38 5.28
C ASN A 701 24.55 -3.52 5.79
N PRO A 702 25.15 -2.49 6.41
CA PRO A 702 26.49 -2.60 6.98
C PRO A 702 26.64 -3.66 8.09
N TRP A 703 25.57 -4.01 8.80
CA TRP A 703 25.57 -5.04 9.86
C TRP A 703 25.60 -6.47 9.33
N ASP A 704 24.97 -6.72 8.18
CA ASP A 704 25.00 -7.99 7.46
C ASP A 704 24.76 -7.71 5.98
N ALA A 705 25.80 -7.91 5.16
CA ALA A 705 25.75 -7.60 3.73
C ALA A 705 24.74 -8.45 2.92
N ARG A 706 24.14 -9.49 3.52
CA ARG A 706 23.04 -10.27 2.93
C ARG A 706 21.66 -9.63 3.18
N ARG A 707 21.57 -8.64 4.05
CA ARG A 707 20.32 -8.03 4.52
C ARG A 707 20.08 -6.65 3.93
N VAL A 708 18.81 -6.26 3.91
CA VAL A 708 18.39 -4.93 3.45
C VAL A 708 18.77 -3.86 4.48
N PRO A 709 19.16 -2.65 4.04
CA PRO A 709 19.30 -1.48 4.92
C PRO A 709 17.95 -0.78 5.19
N GLY A 710 16.84 -1.38 4.74
CA GLY A 710 15.53 -0.75 4.72
C GLY A 710 15.35 0.18 3.52
N GLY A 711 14.20 0.84 3.42
CA GLY A 711 13.91 1.75 2.32
C GLY A 711 12.85 2.81 2.64
N SER A 712 12.71 3.84 1.81
CA SER A 712 13.48 4.08 0.58
C SER A 712 14.78 4.87 0.77
N SER A 713 15.15 5.31 1.98
CA SER A 713 16.43 6.02 2.22
C SER A 713 17.58 5.09 2.65
N GLY A 714 17.57 3.82 2.19
CA GLY A 714 18.52 2.78 2.61
C GLY A 714 19.98 3.15 2.37
N GLY A 715 20.32 3.77 1.24
CA GLY A 715 21.67 4.29 0.97
C GLY A 715 22.13 5.37 1.94
N SER A 716 21.20 6.17 2.48
CA SER A 716 21.53 7.20 3.48
C SER A 716 21.78 6.58 4.86
N ALA A 717 20.97 5.59 5.25
CA ALA A 717 21.14 4.87 6.51
C ALA A 717 22.44 4.06 6.51
N ALA A 718 22.73 3.34 5.41
CA ALA A 718 23.95 2.56 5.25
C ALA A 718 25.21 3.46 5.23
N ALA A 719 25.17 4.63 4.59
CA ALA A 719 26.30 5.56 4.56
C ALA A 719 26.66 6.10 5.95
N VAL A 720 25.65 6.44 6.77
CA VAL A 720 25.86 6.89 8.16
C VAL A 720 26.35 5.74 9.04
N ALA A 721 25.70 4.57 8.98
CA ALA A 721 26.06 3.41 9.81
C ALA A 721 27.47 2.88 9.53
N ALA A 722 27.94 2.96 8.28
CA ALA A 722 29.31 2.59 7.89
C ALA A 722 30.36 3.71 8.08
N GLY A 723 29.98 4.85 8.69
CA GLY A 723 30.90 5.98 8.94
C GLY A 723 31.40 6.68 7.68
N LEU A 724 30.67 6.55 6.56
CA LEU A 724 31.00 7.17 5.27
C LEU A 724 30.63 8.66 5.23
N VAL A 725 29.71 9.09 6.10
CA VAL A 725 29.39 10.49 6.44
C VAL A 725 28.87 10.53 7.90
N PRO A 726 29.03 11.65 8.62
CA PRO A 726 28.44 11.82 9.96
C PRO A 726 26.90 11.94 9.90
N ALA A 727 26.38 12.56 8.84
CA ALA A 727 24.95 12.74 8.61
C ALA A 727 24.59 12.70 7.11
N ALA A 728 23.35 12.30 6.83
CA ALA A 728 22.78 12.26 5.49
C ALA A 728 21.32 12.75 5.48
N LEU A 729 20.91 13.40 4.40
CA LEU A 729 19.51 13.79 4.18
C LEU A 729 18.73 12.65 3.53
N GLY A 730 17.58 12.33 4.11
CA GLY A 730 16.61 11.38 3.58
C GLY A 730 15.26 12.02 3.22
N SER A 731 14.35 11.20 2.72
CA SER A 731 12.94 11.58 2.55
C SER A 731 12.03 10.48 3.12
N ASP A 732 10.97 10.88 3.82
CA ASP A 732 10.03 9.98 4.49
C ASP A 732 8.59 10.28 4.07
N THR A 733 7.98 9.32 3.38
CA THR A 733 6.58 9.39 2.90
C THR A 733 5.66 8.44 3.66
N GLY A 734 6.18 7.31 4.14
CA GLY A 734 5.45 6.30 4.92
C GLY A 734 6.28 5.58 5.99
N GLY A 735 7.50 6.05 6.28
CA GLY A 735 8.51 5.33 7.08
C GLY A 735 9.93 5.44 6.54
N SER A 736 10.10 6.05 5.36
CA SER A 736 11.31 5.93 4.56
C SER A 736 12.57 6.61 5.09
N ILE A 737 12.54 7.25 6.27
CA ILE A 737 13.75 7.60 7.06
C ILE A 737 13.86 6.69 8.29
N ARG A 738 12.73 6.47 8.98
CA ARG A 738 12.65 5.80 10.28
C ARG A 738 12.89 4.29 10.22
N GLN A 739 12.35 3.61 9.22
CA GLN A 739 12.57 2.17 9.02
C GLN A 739 14.03 1.87 8.59
N PRO A 740 14.66 2.62 7.66
CA PRO A 740 16.09 2.50 7.41
C PRO A 740 16.96 2.77 8.65
N ALA A 741 16.63 3.80 9.43
CA ALA A 741 17.33 4.12 10.66
C ALA A 741 17.29 2.96 11.67
N SER A 742 16.12 2.32 11.81
CA SER A 742 15.95 1.09 12.60
C SER A 742 16.81 -0.07 12.09
N PHE A 743 16.85 -0.30 10.78
CA PHE A 743 17.54 -1.45 10.19
C PHE A 743 19.06 -1.30 10.18
N CYS A 744 19.58 -0.08 10.07
CA CYS A 744 21.01 0.20 10.10
C CYS A 744 21.55 0.64 11.47
N GLY A 745 20.70 0.77 12.49
CA GLY A 745 21.13 1.13 13.85
C GLY A 745 21.65 2.56 13.95
N VAL A 746 20.96 3.52 13.33
CA VAL A 746 21.30 4.95 13.37
C VAL A 746 20.10 5.79 13.82
N VAL A 747 20.31 7.07 14.10
CA VAL A 747 19.21 8.00 14.39
C VAL A 747 18.56 8.45 13.09
N GLY A 748 17.22 8.48 13.05
CA GLY A 748 16.45 8.93 11.91
C GLY A 748 15.33 9.88 12.31
N VAL A 749 15.33 11.10 11.80
CA VAL A 749 14.35 12.14 12.15
C VAL A 749 13.44 12.43 10.98
N LYS A 750 12.14 12.17 11.15
CA LYS A 750 11.09 12.76 10.31
C LYS A 750 10.48 13.96 11.06
N PRO A 751 10.67 15.20 10.60
CA PRO A 751 10.06 16.36 11.23
C PRO A 751 8.55 16.44 10.94
N THR A 752 7.89 17.46 11.50
CA THR A 752 6.49 17.77 11.21
C THR A 752 6.31 18.11 9.74
N TYR A 753 5.19 17.72 9.12
CA TYR A 753 4.88 18.15 7.76
C TYR A 753 4.86 19.68 7.70
N GLY A 754 5.61 20.27 6.76
CA GLY A 754 5.82 21.72 6.64
C GLY A 754 6.90 22.33 7.54
N ARG A 755 7.60 21.57 8.40
CA ARG A 755 8.76 22.08 9.16
C ARG A 755 9.97 22.37 8.26
N VAL A 756 10.16 21.55 7.25
CA VAL A 756 11.24 21.62 6.25
C VAL A 756 10.58 21.74 4.88
N SER A 757 11.08 22.66 4.05
CA SER A 757 10.60 22.85 2.68
C SER A 757 10.76 21.59 1.83
N ARG A 758 9.75 21.33 1.00
CA ARG A 758 9.75 20.29 -0.04
C ARG A 758 10.20 20.83 -1.40
N SER A 759 10.57 22.11 -1.50
CA SER A 759 11.15 22.70 -2.71
C SER A 759 12.44 21.96 -3.10
N GLY A 760 12.46 21.44 -4.33
CA GLY A 760 13.55 20.58 -4.84
C GLY A 760 13.54 19.14 -4.35
N LEU A 761 12.48 18.67 -3.68
CA LEU A 761 12.20 17.24 -3.58
C LEU A 761 11.56 16.74 -4.89
N VAL A 762 12.06 15.63 -5.43
CA VAL A 762 11.34 14.81 -6.40
C VAL A 762 10.17 14.15 -5.67
N ALA A 763 8.99 14.77 -5.79
CA ALA A 763 7.79 14.39 -5.06
C ALA A 763 7.30 12.97 -5.40
N TYR A 764 6.99 12.21 -4.35
CA TYR A 764 6.28 10.94 -4.41
C TYR A 764 4.81 11.19 -4.05
N ALA A 765 4.51 11.49 -2.79
CA ALA A 765 3.17 11.85 -2.33
C ALA A 765 3.23 13.19 -1.59
N SER A 766 2.83 14.25 -2.28
CA SER A 766 2.98 15.64 -1.87
C SER A 766 2.38 15.93 -0.49
N SER A 767 1.28 15.30 -0.09
CA SER A 767 0.64 15.53 1.21
C SER A 767 1.24 14.71 2.38
N LEU A 768 2.29 13.93 2.12
CA LEU A 768 2.91 13.00 3.07
C LEU A 768 4.45 13.13 3.14
N ASP A 769 5.08 13.51 2.02
CA ASP A 769 6.52 13.66 1.85
C ASP A 769 7.11 14.67 2.86
N CYS A 770 8.12 14.25 3.62
CA CYS A 770 8.95 15.11 4.47
C CYS A 770 10.44 14.88 4.16
N LEU A 771 11.24 15.95 4.04
CA LEU A 771 12.70 15.84 4.18
C LEU A 771 13.05 15.63 5.66
N GLY A 772 14.17 14.96 5.92
CA GLY A 772 14.67 14.73 7.27
C GLY A 772 16.10 14.23 7.29
N VAL A 773 16.58 13.87 8.47
CA VAL A 773 18.00 13.57 8.73
C VAL A 773 18.17 12.11 9.16
N LEU A 774 19.28 11.49 8.72
CA LEU A 774 19.87 10.33 9.38
C LEU A 774 21.26 10.73 9.89
N ALA A 775 21.62 10.38 11.13
CA ALA A 775 22.90 10.73 11.74
C ALA A 775 23.34 9.70 12.80
N GLY A 776 24.59 9.81 13.25
CA GLY A 776 25.15 8.95 14.30
C GLY A 776 24.52 9.14 15.69
N SER A 777 23.90 10.30 15.96
CA SER A 777 23.23 10.61 17.23
C SER A 777 22.08 11.61 17.06
N ALA A 778 21.27 11.80 18.10
CA ALA A 778 20.21 12.81 18.13
C ALA A 778 20.76 14.25 18.15
N ALA A 779 21.96 14.47 18.68
CA ALA A 779 22.63 15.77 18.65
C ALA A 779 23.04 16.15 17.22
N ASP A 780 23.79 15.27 16.53
CA ASP A 780 24.19 15.47 15.13
C ASP A 780 22.95 15.62 14.21
N ALA A 781 21.87 14.87 14.48
CA ALA A 781 20.61 15.02 13.76
C ALA A 781 19.90 16.37 14.01
N ALA A 782 20.02 16.91 15.23
CA ALA A 782 19.41 18.19 15.60
C ALA A 782 20.10 19.38 14.94
N GLU A 783 21.43 19.39 14.86
CA GLU A 783 22.20 20.43 14.16
C GLU A 783 21.80 20.53 12.68
N MET A 784 21.78 19.40 11.98
CA MET A 784 21.35 19.33 10.58
C MET A 784 19.88 19.77 10.40
N LEU A 785 19.00 19.37 11.32
CA LEU A 785 17.58 19.73 11.25
C LEU A 785 17.35 21.23 11.53
N ALA A 786 18.08 21.82 12.47
CA ALA A 786 18.00 23.24 12.81
C ALA A 786 18.34 24.11 11.58
N VAL A 787 19.39 23.75 10.83
CA VAL A 787 19.80 24.48 9.63
C VAL A 787 18.80 24.32 8.46
N MET A 788 18.25 23.12 8.23
CA MET A 788 17.32 22.94 7.08
C MET A 788 15.91 23.50 7.33
N SER A 789 15.48 23.62 8.58
CA SER A 789 14.11 23.95 8.97
C SER A 789 13.73 25.41 8.71
N GLY A 790 12.43 25.67 8.65
CA GLY A 790 11.83 27.01 8.57
C GLY A 790 11.15 27.30 7.23
N HIS A 791 10.30 28.32 7.24
CA HIS A 791 9.49 28.75 6.10
C HIS A 791 10.30 29.00 4.82
N ASP A 792 9.68 28.78 3.67
CA ASP A 792 10.25 28.97 2.34
C ASP A 792 9.15 29.42 1.37
N ASP A 793 9.32 30.61 0.77
CA ASP A 793 8.39 31.18 -0.21
C ASP A 793 8.22 30.30 -1.46
N LEU A 794 9.16 29.39 -1.73
CA LEU A 794 9.09 28.42 -2.83
C LEU A 794 8.22 27.19 -2.52
N ASP A 795 7.81 26.99 -1.26
CA ASP A 795 6.93 25.91 -0.82
C ASP A 795 5.74 26.46 -0.02
N ALA A 796 4.60 26.58 -0.70
CA ALA A 796 3.31 27.00 -0.12
C ALA A 796 2.77 26.07 1.00
N THR A 797 3.42 24.93 1.26
CA THR A 797 3.12 24.04 2.40
C THR A 797 4.11 24.15 3.55
N SER A 798 5.15 24.97 3.41
CA SER A 798 6.11 25.24 4.49
C SER A 798 5.49 26.17 5.54
N SER A 799 5.67 25.83 6.82
CA SER A 799 5.04 26.54 7.93
C SER A 799 5.76 27.86 8.21
N HIS A 800 4.99 28.94 8.37
CA HIS A 800 5.48 30.22 8.90
C HIS A 800 5.86 30.17 10.39
N ARG A 801 5.64 29.04 11.08
CA ARG A 801 6.00 28.90 12.50
C ARG A 801 7.51 28.91 12.67
N GLU A 802 7.99 29.76 13.57
CA GLU A 802 9.41 29.84 13.93
C GLU A 802 9.99 28.47 14.33
N VAL A 803 11.27 28.26 14.00
CA VAL A 803 11.95 26.99 14.26
C VAL A 803 12.24 26.81 15.74
N GLY A 804 12.70 27.89 16.40
CA GLY A 804 13.30 27.81 17.74
C GLY A 804 14.66 27.10 17.71
N ASP A 805 15.24 26.88 18.88
CA ASP A 805 16.38 25.97 18.99
C ASP A 805 15.89 24.52 19.03
N LEU A 806 16.47 23.66 18.20
CA LEU A 806 16.15 22.22 18.14
C LEU A 806 17.21 21.36 18.83
N ARG A 807 18.34 21.93 19.22
CA ARG A 807 19.49 21.20 19.74
C ARG A 807 19.23 20.74 21.18
N PRO A 808 19.51 19.47 21.50
CA PRO A 808 19.33 18.97 22.86
C PRO A 808 20.40 19.56 23.78
N ALA A 809 20.00 19.88 25.01
CA ALA A 809 20.95 20.18 26.08
C ALA A 809 21.42 18.88 26.74
N ASP A 810 22.66 18.85 27.22
CA ASP A 810 23.15 17.73 28.03
C ASP A 810 22.40 17.65 29.36
N PRO A 811 21.99 16.45 29.80
CA PRO A 811 21.37 16.27 31.10
C PRO A 811 22.37 16.58 32.21
N ALA A 812 21.89 17.22 33.28
CA ALA A 812 22.71 17.45 34.47
C ALA A 812 23.26 16.11 35.04
N PRO A 813 24.50 16.06 35.55
CA PRO A 813 25.08 14.85 36.15
C PRO A 813 24.15 14.22 37.21
N SER A 814 24.17 12.88 37.25
CA SER A 814 23.15 12.01 37.87
C SER A 814 22.56 12.46 39.21
N ASP A 815 21.22 12.56 39.26
CA ASP A 815 20.33 12.01 40.31
C ASP A 815 18.88 12.54 40.19
N ALA A 816 18.64 13.56 39.36
CA ALA A 816 17.39 14.33 39.34
C ALA A 816 16.16 13.66 38.67
N ARG A 817 16.23 12.40 38.22
CA ARG A 817 15.22 11.75 37.36
C ARG A 817 14.84 12.65 36.15
N PRO A 818 15.66 12.73 35.10
CA PRO A 818 15.55 13.78 34.07
C PRO A 818 14.24 13.78 33.27
N LEU A 819 13.44 12.71 33.35
CA LEU A 819 12.12 12.60 32.72
C LEU A 819 10.95 12.72 33.70
N ALA A 820 11.20 13.16 34.94
CA ALA A 820 10.19 13.36 35.97
C ALA A 820 8.98 14.16 35.45
N GLY A 821 7.79 13.58 35.57
CA GLY A 821 6.53 14.18 35.15
C GLY A 821 6.23 14.12 33.64
N ARG A 822 7.11 13.53 32.82
CA ARG A 822 6.83 13.24 31.41
C ARG A 822 5.90 12.02 31.29
N ARG A 823 4.93 12.08 30.38
CA ARG A 823 4.04 10.97 30.06
C ARG A 823 4.39 10.36 28.71
N VAL A 824 4.63 9.05 28.69
CA VAL A 824 5.02 8.26 27.52
C VAL A 824 3.90 7.26 27.22
N GLY A 825 3.29 7.33 26.04
CA GLY A 825 2.21 6.42 25.64
C GLY A 825 2.70 5.31 24.72
N VAL A 826 2.78 4.07 25.19
CA VAL A 826 3.09 2.91 24.32
C VAL A 826 1.86 2.56 23.48
N ILE A 827 1.99 2.55 22.15
CA ILE A 827 0.88 2.21 21.26
C ILE A 827 0.65 0.70 21.31
N ALA A 828 -0.46 0.27 21.93
CA ALA A 828 -0.77 -1.13 22.19
C ALA A 828 -0.88 -1.96 20.89
N GLU A 829 -1.40 -1.37 19.82
CA GLU A 829 -1.52 -1.99 18.49
C GLU A 829 -0.16 -2.27 17.82
N THR A 830 0.96 -1.80 18.40
CA THR A 830 2.32 -1.99 17.87
C THR A 830 3.20 -2.98 18.65
N VAL A 831 2.63 -3.66 19.66
CA VAL A 831 3.32 -4.68 20.48
C VAL A 831 2.55 -6.02 20.53
N GLY A 832 1.65 -6.24 19.56
CA GLY A 832 0.78 -7.41 19.48
C GLY A 832 1.23 -8.46 18.44
N GLU A 833 0.27 -9.21 17.93
CA GLU A 833 0.48 -10.24 16.91
C GLU A 833 1.12 -9.67 15.62
N GLY A 834 2.10 -10.39 15.05
CA GLY A 834 2.82 -9.97 13.85
C GLY A 834 4.04 -9.08 14.08
N VAL A 835 4.43 -8.85 15.34
CA VAL A 835 5.69 -8.19 15.73
C VAL A 835 6.68 -9.24 16.25
N ASP A 836 7.95 -9.13 15.86
CA ASP A 836 9.00 -10.03 16.32
C ASP A 836 9.22 -9.90 17.84
N ALA A 837 9.42 -11.03 18.52
CA ALA A 837 9.60 -11.06 19.98
C ALA A 837 10.77 -10.19 20.45
N SER A 838 11.90 -10.18 19.73
CA SER A 838 13.06 -9.36 20.07
C SER A 838 12.77 -7.86 19.97
N VAL A 839 11.88 -7.46 19.05
CA VAL A 839 11.41 -6.07 18.88
C VAL A 839 10.51 -5.66 20.04
N VAL A 840 9.58 -6.53 20.45
CA VAL A 840 8.72 -6.31 21.62
C VAL A 840 9.55 -6.22 22.91
N GLU A 841 10.50 -7.14 23.12
CA GLU A 841 11.41 -7.14 24.26
C GLU A 841 12.30 -5.89 24.32
N ALA A 842 12.87 -5.47 23.19
CA ALA A 842 13.67 -4.24 23.11
C ALA A 842 12.84 -2.98 23.43
N LEU A 843 11.59 -2.92 22.96
CA LEU A 843 10.70 -1.79 23.24
C LEU A 843 10.25 -1.77 24.71
N GLN A 844 9.92 -2.92 25.29
CA GLN A 844 9.57 -3.04 26.71
C GLN A 844 10.75 -2.66 27.63
N ALA A 845 11.97 -3.12 27.31
CA ALA A 845 13.18 -2.72 28.04
C ALA A 845 13.43 -1.21 27.92
N SER A 846 13.15 -0.61 26.76
CA SER A 846 13.28 0.83 26.55
C SER A 846 12.23 1.62 27.32
N ALA A 847 10.98 1.15 27.39
CA ALA A 847 9.93 1.74 28.21
C ALA A 847 10.30 1.71 29.71
N ALA A 848 10.73 0.56 30.23
CA ALA A 848 11.18 0.41 31.61
C ALA A 848 12.40 1.30 31.93
N HIS A 849 13.31 1.50 30.97
CA HIS A 849 14.41 2.45 31.10
C HIS A 849 13.92 3.89 31.25
N LEU A 850 12.97 4.33 30.42
CA LEU A 850 12.37 5.66 30.52
C LEU A 850 11.63 5.86 31.87
N GLU A 851 10.96 4.83 32.41
CA GLU A 851 10.37 4.88 33.76
C GLU A 851 11.44 5.03 34.84
N SER A 852 12.58 4.35 34.73
CA SER A 852 13.69 4.48 35.68
C SER A 852 14.25 5.91 35.74
N LEU A 853 14.21 6.63 34.61
CA LEU A 853 14.56 8.05 34.50
C LEU A 853 13.47 9.00 34.99
N GLY A 854 12.34 8.49 35.49
CA GLY A 854 11.24 9.24 36.08
C GLY A 854 10.05 9.53 35.18
N ALA A 855 10.03 9.01 33.94
CA ALA A 855 8.83 9.09 33.11
C ALA A 855 7.70 8.24 33.70
N THR A 856 6.47 8.55 33.31
CA THR A 856 5.30 7.69 33.52
C THR A 856 4.96 7.05 32.19
N VAL A 857 4.95 5.72 32.12
CA VAL A 857 4.54 4.98 30.93
C VAL A 857 3.11 4.48 31.09
N GLU A 858 2.27 4.72 30.09
CA GLU A 858 0.93 4.14 29.98
C GLU A 858 0.75 3.49 28.60
N GLN A 859 -0.14 2.50 28.49
CA GLN A 859 -0.58 2.04 27.16
C GLN A 859 -1.65 2.98 26.61
N VAL A 860 -1.57 3.27 25.32
CA VAL A 860 -2.62 3.95 24.56
C VAL A 860 -3.15 3.03 23.47
N HIS A 861 -4.45 3.13 23.22
CA HIS A 861 -5.14 2.38 22.18
C HIS A 861 -5.55 3.31 21.04
N LEU A 862 -5.29 2.88 19.82
CA LEU A 862 -5.60 3.57 18.57
C LEU A 862 -6.43 2.62 17.68
N PRO A 863 -7.76 2.52 17.88
CA PRO A 863 -8.60 1.53 17.18
C PRO A 863 -8.52 1.59 15.65
N SER A 864 -8.22 2.75 15.06
CA SER A 864 -8.08 2.91 13.62
C SER A 864 -6.67 2.61 13.09
N PHE A 865 -5.69 2.24 13.94
CA PHE A 865 -4.28 2.10 13.55
C PHE A 865 -4.05 1.16 12.36
N ALA A 866 -4.72 0.01 12.34
CA ALA A 866 -4.63 -0.97 11.26
C ALA A 866 -5.24 -0.47 9.92
N SER A 867 -6.19 0.48 9.97
CA SER A 867 -6.77 1.11 8.78
C SER A 867 -5.82 2.13 8.12
N GLY A 868 -4.77 2.53 8.83
CA GLY A 868 -3.74 3.42 8.34
C GLY A 868 -3.01 2.92 7.10
N LEU A 869 -2.57 1.66 7.12
CA LEU A 869 -1.78 1.08 6.03
C LEU A 869 -2.49 1.12 4.67
N PRO A 870 -3.74 0.62 4.50
CA PRO A 870 -4.43 0.73 3.22
C PRO A 870 -4.74 2.19 2.85
N ALA A 871 -5.05 3.06 3.82
CA ALA A 871 -5.31 4.47 3.54
C ALA A 871 -4.06 5.22 3.04
N TYR A 872 -2.90 4.98 3.66
CA TYR A 872 -1.60 5.47 3.20
C TYR A 872 -1.33 4.99 1.77
N TYR A 873 -1.47 3.69 1.52
CA TYR A 873 -1.18 3.15 0.20
C TYR A 873 -2.03 3.84 -0.86
N VAL A 874 -3.37 3.90 -0.69
CA VAL A 874 -4.30 4.56 -1.61
C VAL A 874 -3.98 6.03 -1.84
N ILE A 875 -3.67 6.81 -0.79
CA ILE A 875 -3.31 8.23 -0.94
C ILE A 875 -1.99 8.36 -1.71
N ALA A 876 -0.96 7.61 -1.32
CA ALA A 876 0.37 7.74 -1.87
C ALA A 876 0.45 7.28 -3.34
N LEU A 877 -0.23 6.19 -3.72
CA LEU A 877 -0.32 5.77 -5.13
C LEU A 877 -1.09 6.79 -5.99
N SER A 878 -2.18 7.36 -5.45
CA SER A 878 -2.98 8.37 -6.15
C SER A 878 -2.16 9.62 -6.45
N GLU A 879 -1.50 10.18 -5.43
CA GLU A 879 -0.63 11.34 -5.61
C GLU A 879 0.58 11.03 -6.50
N ALA A 880 1.17 9.84 -6.40
CA ALA A 880 2.27 9.42 -7.26
C ALA A 880 1.90 9.37 -8.75
N SER A 881 0.71 8.85 -9.10
CA SER A 881 0.26 8.78 -10.50
C SER A 881 0.20 10.17 -11.16
N SER A 882 -0.21 11.19 -10.38
CA SER A 882 -0.22 12.59 -10.79
C SER A 882 1.20 13.20 -10.77
N ASN A 883 1.93 13.07 -9.66
CA ASN A 883 3.26 13.67 -9.49
C ASN A 883 4.27 13.20 -10.53
N LEU A 884 4.28 11.89 -10.85
CA LEU A 884 5.17 11.28 -11.83
C LEU A 884 4.68 11.40 -13.28
N SER A 885 3.52 12.01 -13.55
CA SER A 885 3.05 12.27 -14.93
C SER A 885 4.03 13.15 -15.72
N ARG A 886 4.73 14.07 -15.03
CA ARG A 886 5.72 15.00 -15.60
C ARG A 886 6.94 14.36 -16.26
N TYR A 887 7.21 13.08 -15.97
CA TYR A 887 8.34 12.34 -16.53
C TYR A 887 7.89 11.70 -17.85
N ASP A 888 7.98 12.49 -18.92
CA ASP A 888 7.47 12.20 -20.27
C ASP A 888 8.57 12.02 -21.33
N GLY A 889 9.83 12.32 -20.98
CA GLY A 889 10.97 12.33 -21.91
C GLY A 889 11.02 13.56 -22.83
N VAL A 890 10.16 14.57 -22.63
CA VAL A 890 10.09 15.78 -23.48
C VAL A 890 11.09 16.84 -23.04
N ARG A 891 11.07 17.21 -21.76
CA ARG A 891 11.84 18.35 -21.22
C ARG A 891 13.18 17.96 -20.59
N TYR A 892 13.25 16.77 -19.99
CA TYR A 892 14.41 16.25 -19.28
C TYR A 892 14.23 14.74 -19.01
N GLY A 893 15.31 14.08 -18.60
CA GLY A 893 15.35 12.63 -18.45
C GLY A 893 15.62 11.90 -19.77
N GLN A 894 15.53 10.58 -19.75
CA GLN A 894 15.75 9.72 -20.91
C GLN A 894 14.56 9.79 -21.88
N ARG A 895 14.86 9.87 -23.17
CA ARG A 895 13.87 9.97 -24.26
C ARG A 895 14.06 8.81 -25.23
N ALA A 896 13.01 8.01 -25.41
CA ALA A 896 12.96 6.99 -26.46
C ALA A 896 12.87 7.63 -27.85
N GLN A 897 13.63 7.09 -28.81
CA GLN A 897 13.56 7.53 -30.21
C GLN A 897 12.33 6.91 -30.87
N ARG A 898 11.28 7.73 -31.08
CA ARG A 898 10.04 7.40 -31.79
C ARG A 898 9.55 8.67 -32.51
N GLU A 899 8.93 8.48 -33.66
CA GLU A 899 8.35 9.58 -34.47
C GLU A 899 7.08 10.12 -33.81
N GLU A 900 6.17 9.22 -33.43
CA GLU A 900 4.89 9.58 -32.81
C GLU A 900 5.03 9.97 -31.33
N LEU A 901 4.52 11.17 -30.97
CA LEU A 901 4.64 11.73 -29.62
C LEU A 901 4.06 10.82 -28.54
N ARG A 902 2.92 10.16 -28.82
CA ARG A 902 2.29 9.22 -27.87
C ARG A 902 3.14 7.99 -27.64
N GLU A 903 3.80 7.47 -28.67
CA GLU A 903 4.70 6.33 -28.57
C GLU A 903 6.00 6.70 -27.87
N MET A 904 6.57 7.85 -28.20
CA MET A 904 7.75 8.40 -27.55
C MET A 904 7.55 8.53 -26.03
N MET A 905 6.42 9.09 -25.57
CA MET A 905 6.11 9.19 -24.14
C MET A 905 5.91 7.82 -23.49
N ARG A 906 5.16 6.91 -24.13
CA ARG A 906 4.92 5.54 -23.63
C ARG A 906 6.22 4.75 -23.50
N ALA A 907 7.05 4.75 -24.54
CA ALA A 907 8.32 4.02 -24.58
C ALA A 907 9.33 4.59 -23.57
N SER A 908 9.45 5.92 -23.47
CA SER A 908 10.33 6.57 -22.47
C SER A 908 9.95 6.16 -21.04
N ARG A 909 8.65 6.21 -20.72
CA ARG A 909 8.14 5.82 -19.40
C ARG A 909 8.30 4.33 -19.13
N HIS A 910 7.93 3.47 -20.09
CA HIS A 910 8.01 2.02 -19.92
C HIS A 910 9.45 1.51 -19.77
N GLY A 911 10.40 2.07 -20.53
CA GLY A 911 11.81 1.67 -20.44
C GLY A 911 12.57 2.24 -19.22
N GLY A 912 12.10 3.35 -18.63
CA GLY A 912 12.79 4.00 -17.50
C GLY A 912 12.20 3.71 -16.12
N LEU A 913 10.90 3.41 -16.02
CA LEU A 913 10.22 3.14 -14.75
C LEU A 913 10.32 1.65 -14.38
N GLY A 914 10.73 1.35 -13.15
CA GLY A 914 10.75 0.00 -12.61
C GLY A 914 9.35 -0.53 -12.29
N ALA A 915 9.22 -1.86 -12.16
CA ALA A 915 7.93 -2.54 -12.01
C ALA A 915 7.09 -2.01 -10.82
N GLU A 916 7.73 -1.68 -9.69
CA GLU A 916 7.03 -1.15 -8.51
C GLU A 916 6.46 0.26 -8.76
N VAL A 917 7.22 1.12 -9.42
CA VAL A 917 6.77 2.48 -9.77
C VAL A 917 5.65 2.41 -10.81
N GLN A 918 5.76 1.52 -11.80
CA GLN A 918 4.67 1.26 -12.76
C GLN A 918 3.40 0.77 -12.06
N ARG A 919 3.50 -0.19 -11.11
CA ARG A 919 2.36 -0.66 -10.30
C ARG A 919 1.69 0.48 -9.53
N ARG A 920 2.45 1.31 -8.81
CA ARG A 920 1.88 2.43 -8.04
C ARG A 920 1.21 3.48 -8.93
N ILE A 921 1.78 3.80 -10.09
CA ILE A 921 1.14 4.70 -11.07
C ILE A 921 -0.17 4.10 -11.59
N LEU A 922 -0.20 2.82 -11.98
CA LEU A 922 -1.41 2.17 -12.50
C LEU A 922 -2.54 2.14 -11.46
N MET A 923 -2.24 1.68 -10.24
CA MET A 923 -3.19 1.68 -9.14
C MET A 923 -3.65 3.10 -8.79
N GLY A 924 -2.74 4.09 -8.85
CA GLY A 924 -3.03 5.50 -8.59
C GLY A 924 -4.00 6.12 -9.58
N THR A 925 -3.78 5.85 -10.87
CA THR A 925 -4.69 6.28 -11.93
C THR A 925 -6.08 5.64 -11.76
N TYR A 926 -6.14 4.36 -11.34
CA TYR A 926 -7.40 3.68 -11.03
C TYR A 926 -8.13 4.32 -9.83
N ALA A 927 -7.44 4.52 -8.70
CA ALA A 927 -8.02 5.10 -7.48
C ALA A 927 -8.50 6.54 -7.64
N LEU A 928 -7.98 7.28 -8.64
CA LEU A 928 -8.43 8.63 -9.01
C LEU A 928 -9.44 8.66 -10.17
N SER A 929 -9.73 7.53 -10.81
CA SER A 929 -10.63 7.49 -11.96
C SER A 929 -12.10 7.73 -11.59
N ALA A 930 -12.86 8.27 -12.54
CA ALA A 930 -14.28 8.54 -12.36
C ALA A 930 -15.05 7.25 -12.02
N GLY A 931 -15.98 7.32 -11.06
CA GLY A 931 -16.67 6.16 -10.49
C GLY A 931 -15.95 5.52 -9.30
N TYR A 932 -14.62 5.57 -9.26
CA TYR A 932 -13.81 4.94 -8.19
C TYR A 932 -13.24 5.93 -7.16
N TYR A 933 -13.10 7.21 -7.51
CA TYR A 933 -12.57 8.28 -6.63
C TYR A 933 -13.19 8.29 -5.22
N ASP A 934 -14.53 8.23 -5.13
CA ASP A 934 -15.25 8.30 -3.84
C ASP A 934 -15.02 7.05 -2.98
N ALA A 935 -14.95 5.88 -3.63
CA ALA A 935 -14.77 4.58 -2.97
C ALA A 935 -13.34 4.38 -2.46
N PHE A 936 -12.34 4.92 -3.17
CA PHE A 936 -10.92 4.76 -2.83
C PHE A 936 -10.31 6.03 -2.23
N TYR A 937 -10.02 7.05 -3.04
CA TYR A 937 -9.23 8.20 -2.60
C TYR A 937 -9.93 9.05 -1.53
N LEU A 938 -11.20 9.40 -1.73
CA LEU A 938 -11.98 10.13 -0.72
C LEU A 938 -12.13 9.31 0.57
N ARG A 939 -12.34 8.00 0.45
CA ARG A 939 -12.47 7.11 1.61
C ARG A 939 -11.16 7.00 2.39
N ALA A 940 -10.02 6.93 1.71
CA ALA A 940 -8.71 6.93 2.35
C ALA A 940 -8.43 8.26 3.09
N GLN A 941 -8.84 9.40 2.52
CA GLN A 941 -8.74 10.72 3.18
C GLN A 941 -9.65 10.83 4.42
N GLN A 942 -10.81 10.15 4.43
CA GLN A 942 -11.64 10.02 5.63
C GLN A 942 -10.94 9.18 6.71
N VAL A 943 -10.31 8.05 6.34
CA VAL A 943 -9.55 7.21 7.28
C VAL A 943 -8.33 7.94 7.83
N ARG A 944 -7.59 8.68 6.98
CA ARG A 944 -6.52 9.61 7.40
C ARG A 944 -7.00 10.55 8.50
N THR A 945 -8.20 11.11 8.35
CA THR A 945 -8.80 12.01 9.35
C THR A 945 -9.06 11.31 10.68
N LEU A 946 -9.51 10.04 10.67
CA LEU A 946 -9.73 9.25 11.89
C LEU A 946 -8.40 8.97 12.61
N VAL A 947 -7.41 8.41 11.89
CA VAL A 947 -6.06 8.13 12.40
C VAL A 947 -5.41 9.38 12.99
N THR A 948 -5.54 10.53 12.31
CA THR A 948 -5.00 11.81 12.78
C THR A 948 -5.62 12.23 14.11
N ARG A 949 -6.95 12.11 14.26
CA ARG A 949 -7.66 12.47 15.49
C ARG A 949 -7.28 11.59 16.67
N GLU A 950 -7.14 10.27 16.44
CA GLU A 950 -6.75 9.31 17.49
C GLU A 950 -5.32 9.59 17.98
N LEU A 951 -4.35 9.73 17.08
CA LEU A 951 -2.97 10.08 17.44
C LEU A 951 -2.88 11.42 18.17
N GLN A 952 -3.59 12.45 17.70
CA GLN A 952 -3.66 13.74 18.40
C GLN A 952 -4.34 13.63 19.78
N GLN A 953 -5.33 12.74 19.94
CA GLN A 953 -5.99 12.51 21.23
C GLN A 953 -5.06 11.80 22.23
N ALA A 954 -4.31 10.79 21.78
CA ALA A 954 -3.27 10.16 22.58
C ALA A 954 -2.19 11.19 22.96
N LEU A 955 -1.74 12.04 22.03
CA LEU A 955 -0.80 13.14 22.30
C LEU A 955 -1.38 14.31 23.12
N ARG A 956 -2.70 14.37 23.39
CA ARG A 956 -3.24 15.27 24.44
C ARG A 956 -3.06 14.69 25.84
N ARG A 957 -2.97 13.36 25.97
CA ARG A 957 -2.74 12.63 27.23
C ARG A 957 -1.26 12.39 27.52
N CYS A 958 -0.49 11.99 26.51
CA CYS A 958 0.93 11.70 26.61
C CYS A 958 1.74 12.82 25.96
N ASP A 959 2.97 13.04 26.40
CA ASP A 959 3.87 14.05 25.82
C ASP A 959 4.65 13.53 24.60
N VAL A 960 4.81 12.21 24.56
CA VAL A 960 5.39 11.44 23.45
C VAL A 960 4.64 10.10 23.36
N LEU A 961 4.51 9.55 22.16
CA LEU A 961 4.10 8.15 21.97
C LEU A 961 5.31 7.29 21.58
N LEU A 962 5.31 6.05 22.03
CA LEU A 962 6.36 5.06 21.80
C LEU A 962 5.79 3.89 20.98
N SER A 963 6.50 3.52 19.91
CA SER A 963 6.24 2.32 19.10
C SER A 963 7.58 1.76 18.61
N PRO A 964 7.66 0.54 18.07
CA PRO A 964 8.81 0.15 17.28
C PRO A 964 8.80 0.95 15.95
N ALA A 965 9.96 1.05 15.29
CA ALA A 965 10.08 1.68 13.98
C ALA A 965 9.89 0.69 12.80
N ALA A 966 9.95 -0.61 13.07
CA ALA A 966 9.67 -1.70 12.14
C ALA A 966 9.13 -2.93 12.90
N PRO A 967 8.33 -3.81 12.29
CA PRO A 967 7.78 -4.99 12.97
C PRO A 967 8.79 -6.10 13.23
N THR A 968 9.94 -6.09 12.54
CA THR A 968 11.00 -7.10 12.61
C THR A 968 12.37 -6.42 12.60
N PRO A 969 13.46 -7.14 12.92
CA PRO A 969 14.81 -6.79 12.49
C PRO A 969 14.93 -6.79 10.95
N ALA A 970 16.06 -6.31 10.43
CA ALA A 970 16.34 -6.32 9.00
C ALA A 970 16.29 -7.73 8.39
N TYR A 971 15.50 -7.93 7.34
CA TYR A 971 15.36 -9.20 6.61
C TYR A 971 16.39 -9.34 5.48
N GLU A 972 16.47 -10.54 4.89
CA GLU A 972 17.43 -10.84 3.81
C GLU A 972 17.02 -10.21 2.47
N LEU A 973 18.02 -9.87 1.65
CA LEU A 973 17.83 -9.46 0.26
C LEU A 973 17.12 -10.58 -0.51
N GLY A 974 16.09 -10.24 -1.28
CA GLY A 974 15.23 -11.21 -1.97
C GLY A 974 14.10 -11.79 -1.12
N GLN A 975 14.12 -11.66 0.21
CA GLN A 975 13.19 -12.39 1.09
C GLN A 975 11.71 -11.99 0.89
N ILE A 976 11.44 -10.72 0.58
CA ILE A 976 10.07 -10.18 0.41
C ILE A 976 9.86 -9.39 -0.88
N SER A 977 10.84 -9.36 -1.79
CA SER A 977 10.76 -8.55 -3.02
C SER A 977 9.81 -9.12 -4.08
N GLU A 978 9.51 -10.42 -4.02
CA GLU A 978 8.50 -11.07 -4.87
C GLU A 978 7.05 -10.95 -4.34
N ASP A 979 6.86 -10.57 -3.07
CA ASP A 979 5.53 -10.31 -2.47
C ASP A 979 5.39 -8.83 -2.08
N PRO A 980 4.78 -7.99 -2.96
CA PRO A 980 4.51 -6.60 -2.66
C PRO A 980 3.71 -6.40 -1.37
N LEU A 981 2.81 -7.33 -0.99
CA LEU A 981 2.00 -7.19 0.22
C LEU A 981 2.82 -7.44 1.48
N ALA A 982 3.79 -8.36 1.44
CA ALA A 982 4.78 -8.52 2.52
C ALA A 982 5.67 -7.28 2.65
N MET A 983 6.16 -6.72 1.54
CA MET A 983 6.91 -5.45 1.56
C MET A 983 6.09 -4.32 2.18
N TYR A 984 4.82 -4.17 1.80
CA TYR A 984 3.95 -3.10 2.30
C TYR A 984 3.67 -3.21 3.81
N LYS A 985 3.60 -4.43 4.37
CA LYS A 985 3.46 -4.64 5.82
C LYS A 985 4.66 -4.10 6.63
N GLY A 986 5.84 -3.96 6.01
CA GLY A 986 7.00 -3.35 6.64
C GLY A 986 6.76 -1.92 7.13
N ASP A 987 5.88 -1.17 6.45
CA ASP A 987 5.57 0.24 6.77
C ASP A 987 4.48 0.39 7.86
N MET A 988 3.91 -0.71 8.38
CA MET A 988 2.75 -0.69 9.28
C MET A 988 2.97 0.15 10.55
N MET A 989 4.21 0.23 11.05
CA MET A 989 4.56 0.96 12.26
C MET A 989 4.78 2.47 12.04
N THR A 990 4.87 2.91 10.78
CA THR A 990 5.38 4.24 10.42
C THR A 990 4.38 5.11 9.66
N VAL A 991 3.51 4.53 8.82
CA VAL A 991 2.59 5.25 7.92
C VAL A 991 1.59 6.18 8.61
N ASN A 992 1.09 5.78 9.78
CA ASN A 992 0.12 6.55 10.56
C ASN A 992 0.66 7.94 10.94
N ILE A 993 1.98 8.06 11.07
CA ILE A 993 2.66 9.29 11.46
C ILE A 993 2.73 10.28 10.28
N ASN A 994 2.89 9.78 9.05
CA ASN A 994 2.82 10.59 7.83
C ASN A 994 1.38 11.05 7.55
N LEU A 995 0.41 10.14 7.68
CA LEU A 995 -1.01 10.44 7.57
C LEU A 995 -1.43 11.60 8.50
N ALA A 996 -0.96 11.57 9.75
CA ALA A 996 -1.21 12.60 10.75
C ALA A 996 -0.28 13.83 10.68
N GLY A 997 0.72 13.83 9.79
CA GLY A 997 1.69 14.93 9.63
C GLY A 997 2.65 15.14 10.81
N LEU A 998 2.69 14.22 11.78
CA LEU A 998 3.38 14.37 13.07
C LEU A 998 4.90 14.18 12.95
N PRO A 999 5.73 14.81 13.80
CA PRO A 999 7.15 14.51 13.89
C PRO A 999 7.40 13.17 14.61
N ALA A 1000 8.45 12.47 14.20
CA ALA A 1000 8.96 11.30 14.90
C ALA A 1000 10.48 11.15 14.77
N VAL A 1001 11.12 10.69 15.85
CA VAL A 1001 12.55 10.35 15.91
C VAL A 1001 12.69 8.86 16.16
N THR A 1002 13.43 8.16 15.31
CA THR A 1002 13.88 6.79 15.54
C THR A 1002 15.27 6.80 16.15
N VAL A 1003 15.48 6.03 17.22
CA VAL A 1003 16.79 5.76 17.83
C VAL A 1003 17.00 4.25 18.02
N PRO A 1004 18.24 3.75 17.95
CA PRO A 1004 18.55 2.36 18.30
C PRO A 1004 18.18 2.08 19.76
N CYS A 1005 17.58 0.91 20.03
CA CYS A 1005 17.02 0.58 21.34
C CYS A 1005 17.25 -0.89 21.77
N GLY A 1006 17.92 -1.68 20.93
CA GLY A 1006 18.20 -3.08 21.20
C GLY A 1006 18.71 -3.83 19.98
N TRP A 1007 18.83 -5.14 20.15
CA TRP A 1007 19.54 -6.04 19.25
C TRP A 1007 18.80 -7.37 19.15
N ALA A 1008 18.64 -7.88 17.93
CA ALA A 1008 18.20 -9.25 17.68
C ALA A 1008 19.41 -10.14 17.39
N ALA A 1009 19.33 -11.42 17.78
CA ALA A 1009 20.30 -12.41 17.34
C ALA A 1009 20.17 -12.63 15.81
N ALA A 1010 21.30 -12.74 15.10
CA ALA A 1010 21.29 -13.15 13.69
C ALA A 1010 21.02 -14.66 13.57
N GLY A 1011 19.73 -15.03 13.60
CA GLY A 1011 19.28 -16.41 13.44
C GLY A 1011 17.91 -16.49 12.78
N GLY A 1012 17.89 -16.87 11.50
CA GLY A 1012 16.71 -17.45 10.86
C GLY A 1012 16.85 -18.97 10.72
N GLU A 1013 15.76 -19.67 10.37
CA GLU A 1013 15.79 -21.10 10.04
C GLU A 1013 16.49 -21.34 8.69
N GLY A 1014 17.83 -21.26 8.71
CA GLY A 1014 18.68 -21.35 7.52
C GLY A 1014 20.14 -21.15 7.91
N GLY A 1015 20.81 -22.22 8.32
CA GLY A 1015 22.14 -22.14 8.94
C GLY A 1015 23.24 -21.62 8.00
N ALA A 1016 23.63 -20.35 8.17
CA ALA A 1016 24.86 -19.79 7.59
C ALA A 1016 25.46 -18.69 8.50
N ASN A 1017 26.47 -19.12 9.26
CA ASN A 1017 27.43 -18.40 10.12
C ASN A 1017 27.60 -16.87 9.90
N THR A 1018 26.76 -16.06 10.55
CA THR A 1018 27.01 -14.63 10.81
C THR A 1018 26.74 -14.34 12.30
N GLN A 1019 27.75 -13.88 13.02
CA GLN A 1019 27.65 -13.66 14.48
C GLN A 1019 27.20 -12.23 14.87
N ALA A 1020 27.12 -11.29 13.93
CA ALA A 1020 26.77 -9.90 14.24
C ALA A 1020 25.27 -9.78 14.55
N PRO A 1021 24.89 -9.17 15.69
CA PRO A 1021 23.48 -8.91 15.99
C PRO A 1021 22.88 -7.86 15.05
N LEU A 1022 21.56 -7.91 14.86
CA LEU A 1022 20.82 -6.97 14.01
C LEU A 1022 20.23 -5.84 14.85
N PRO A 1023 20.36 -4.55 14.44
CA PRO A 1023 19.79 -3.44 15.18
C PRO A 1023 18.26 -3.47 15.24
N ILE A 1024 17.71 -2.91 16.32
CA ILE A 1024 16.29 -2.63 16.51
C ILE A 1024 16.15 -1.16 16.90
N GLY A 1025 15.25 -0.43 16.24
CA GLY A 1025 14.95 0.97 16.51
C GLY A 1025 13.57 1.18 17.15
N MET A 1026 13.51 2.00 18.19
CA MET A 1026 12.25 2.54 18.72
C MET A 1026 11.93 3.88 18.06
N GLN A 1027 10.64 4.20 17.97
CA GLN A 1027 10.11 5.43 17.39
C GLN A 1027 9.45 6.28 18.49
N LEU A 1028 9.97 7.50 18.69
CA LEU A 1028 9.43 8.53 19.57
C LEU A 1028 8.60 9.52 18.74
N ILE A 1029 7.28 9.54 18.94
CA ILE A 1029 6.32 10.34 18.16
C ILE A 1029 5.86 11.55 18.97
N GLY A 1030 5.94 12.75 18.40
CA GLY A 1030 5.63 14.00 19.09
C GLY A 1030 4.37 14.71 18.59
N ARG A 1031 4.04 15.82 19.27
CA ARG A 1031 3.03 16.78 18.84
C ARG A 1031 3.53 17.56 17.61
N PRO A 1032 2.66 18.15 16.78
CA PRO A 1032 3.09 19.02 15.69
C PRO A 1032 4.07 20.10 16.19
N PHE A 1033 5.21 20.20 15.52
CA PHE A 1033 6.30 21.13 15.79
C PHE A 1033 6.99 20.97 17.16
N SER A 1034 6.97 19.76 17.76
CA SER A 1034 7.66 19.45 19.01
C SER A 1034 9.03 18.76 18.85
N GLU A 1035 9.73 18.97 17.72
CA GLU A 1035 10.97 18.24 17.40
C GLU A 1035 12.05 18.43 18.47
N ALA A 1036 12.24 19.64 18.99
CA ALA A 1036 13.20 19.92 20.07
C ALA A 1036 12.98 19.03 21.31
N SER A 1037 11.71 18.79 21.70
CA SER A 1037 11.38 17.92 22.84
C SER A 1037 11.56 16.43 22.54
N LEU A 1038 11.47 16.02 21.27
CA LEU A 1038 11.77 14.64 20.86
C LEU A 1038 13.27 14.39 20.81
N LEU A 1039 14.03 15.33 20.24
CA LEU A 1039 15.49 15.27 20.16
C LEU A 1039 16.13 15.31 21.54
N GLN A 1040 15.60 16.14 22.46
CA GLN A 1040 16.00 16.13 23.86
C GLN A 1040 15.75 14.78 24.55
N LEU A 1041 14.62 14.12 24.27
CA LEU A 1041 14.30 12.81 24.84
C LEU A 1041 15.18 11.70 24.24
N ALA A 1042 15.40 11.73 22.93
CA ALA A 1042 16.30 10.85 22.21
C ALA A 1042 17.74 10.94 22.77
N HIS A 1043 18.28 12.17 22.88
CA HIS A 1043 19.60 12.43 23.45
C HIS A 1043 19.74 11.92 24.89
N VAL A 1044 18.74 12.15 25.74
CA VAL A 1044 18.73 11.61 27.11
C VAL A 1044 18.72 10.09 27.11
N PHE A 1045 17.97 9.44 26.21
CA PHE A 1045 17.98 7.98 26.07
C PHE A 1045 19.35 7.47 25.61
N GLU A 1046 19.95 8.07 24.57
CA GLU A 1046 21.26 7.69 24.05
C GLU A 1046 22.39 7.84 25.08
N LEU A 1047 22.35 8.89 25.90
CA LEU A 1047 23.33 9.12 26.97
C LEU A 1047 23.16 8.21 28.18
N THR A 1048 21.93 7.78 28.49
CA THR A 1048 21.63 6.96 29.68
C THR A 1048 21.52 5.47 29.38
N ASN A 1049 21.46 5.06 28.11
CA ASN A 1049 21.36 3.66 27.69
C ASN A 1049 22.40 3.29 26.60
N PRO A 1050 23.71 3.52 26.84
CA PRO A 1050 24.73 3.35 25.82
C PRO A 1050 24.78 1.94 25.24
N GLU A 1051 24.59 0.89 26.04
CA GLU A 1051 24.65 -0.52 25.59
C GLU A 1051 23.54 -0.89 24.58
N ARG A 1052 22.40 -0.19 24.60
CA ARG A 1052 21.27 -0.44 23.68
C ARG A 1052 21.20 0.57 22.54
N ALA A 1053 21.66 1.79 22.77
CA ALA A 1053 21.78 2.80 21.73
C ALA A 1053 23.03 2.64 20.85
N ARG A 1054 24.05 1.91 21.30
CA ARG A 1054 25.38 1.91 20.68
C ARG A 1054 25.96 0.51 20.55
N HIS A 1055 26.25 0.13 19.32
CA HIS A 1055 27.46 -0.61 19.00
C HIS A 1055 28.08 0.07 17.78
N THR A 1056 29.40 0.26 17.78
CA THR A 1056 30.13 0.41 16.51
C THR A 1056 29.98 -0.89 15.73
N LEU A 1057 29.94 -0.82 14.40
CA LEU A 1057 30.09 -2.02 13.56
C LEU A 1057 31.28 -2.83 14.08
N PRO A 1058 31.17 -4.17 14.23
CA PRO A 1058 32.30 -4.99 14.63
C PRO A 1058 33.44 -4.71 13.66
N ASP A 1059 34.65 -4.39 14.18
CA ASP A 1059 35.84 -4.12 13.35
C ASP A 1059 35.93 -5.20 12.27
N ALA A 1060 35.61 -4.81 11.04
CA ALA A 1060 35.53 -5.72 9.90
C ALA A 1060 36.96 -6.04 9.47
N GLY A 1061 37.61 -6.93 10.23
CA GLY A 1061 39.01 -7.29 10.08
C GLY A 1061 39.35 -7.61 8.63
N ARG A 1062 40.09 -6.69 8.00
CA ARG A 1062 40.60 -6.73 6.64
C ARG A 1062 41.96 -6.04 6.62
#